data_AF-A0A6P6Y317-F1
#
_entry.id   AF-A0A6P6Y317-F1
#
_cell.length_a   1.000
_cell.length_b   1.000
_cell.length_c   1.000
_cell.angle_alpha   90.00
_cell.angle_beta   90.00
_cell.angle_gamma   90.00
#
_symmetry.space_group_name_H-M   'P 1'
#
loop_
_entity.id
_entity.type
_entity.pdbx_description
1 polymer ?
#
loop_
_entity_poly.entity_id
_entity_poly.type
_entity_poly.pdbx_seq_one_letter_code
_entity_poly.pdbx_strand_id
1 'polypeptide(L)'
;MNSNQNPLLSSFTRFDYIQVGLTSRNAMKLIRKLSPQLFEIAIGDHSGSLHYFSINMDKNQANTIFKTLPGPNAKINCIDTYSGHKQLGSTKILIVYGPSMIKGFNKKGKQFFGLELNNLTEPIKMFQMHRQPDEIHVLGQYIYNSYLVNTELVSSGTGEKSSSNSSYNSVVRSRHYYVCPAQINDFVLMKERFNRRIIPILACQDRLLRILKDSQCNFEIEVCGIPSVIQLVPQYLDTRQINNQLKMNELNRMKPKDNYDLIDDYDYAEAEMMVNSSNLSVKKTKDNDIHLCYGTMNGKISLVTFQFQDKDQLEPIHHWEVPVDGIRQPITCLCFSEIQPDFYVGRADGTIEIWRLNETIQDGDVEQQVDLTVSPTMIDSYNCSESITNLLPIIVGQRNDLLLLCTTFTGMVFGLLQHGQTKQMKQFNPNYLMISKENADRIRSLQDECKRMEKQLENERKNYAKNTAMASSAIANTINDEPTINANDGNLSVLPFFAINDSFVLHNDASYILMLEVEVSIDVVVLHCDLPLDLIDCERNSAVISFNDDQMINGVNDFNIINPNQVLVTFRCQTNTSRLEIRLRPVEGQHGTISVYVISRITPKSCQTRSYQIQPLSLHKRQYSNTSIDYPNRLSITGQFGLADAHTWLRLCIPEIPEKLSRTLSDVESEVFYYISTMTKSILICNCGHGIITMTSDNVSTISILKDFITREATRQSIEIEIDVDLIDKSLGSMLIRLYPNIGQLIRKKHREDLLEAIADLQSSDADIARQLLIDLNLNYQDGDEESIDNNNISLSDNRRQDVMIGLDQ
;
A
#
# COMPACT_ATOMS: atom_id res chain seq x y z
N MET A 1 -9.27 18.64 -27.69
CA MET A 1 -8.96 19.76 -26.77
C MET A 1 -7.56 19.57 -26.21
N ASN A 2 -6.63 20.48 -26.55
CA ASN A 2 -5.25 20.46 -26.07
C ASN A 2 -5.20 20.65 -24.55
N SER A 3 -4.87 19.59 -23.82
CA SER A 3 -4.42 19.65 -22.44
C SER A 3 -3.02 20.25 -22.39
N ASN A 4 -2.92 21.56 -22.67
CA ASN A 4 -1.83 22.37 -22.15
C ASN A 4 -2.06 22.49 -20.64
N GLN A 5 -1.73 21.43 -19.91
CA GLN A 5 -1.39 21.55 -18.50
C GLN A 5 -0.11 22.37 -18.45
N ASN A 6 -0.26 23.69 -18.33
CA ASN A 6 0.77 24.47 -17.66
C ASN A 6 1.08 23.72 -16.36
N PRO A 7 2.35 23.36 -16.06
CA PRO A 7 2.68 22.83 -14.76
C PRO A 7 2.34 23.95 -13.78
N LEU A 8 1.21 23.81 -13.08
CA LEU A 8 0.96 24.55 -11.86
C LEU A 8 2.20 24.28 -11.02
N LEU A 9 3.05 25.30 -10.84
CA LEU A 9 4.15 25.24 -9.89
C LEU A 9 3.54 24.69 -8.60
N SER A 10 4.02 23.53 -8.16
CA SER A 10 3.52 22.90 -6.95
C SER A 10 3.50 23.92 -5.82
N SER A 11 2.40 24.00 -5.08
CA SER A 11 2.21 24.99 -4.02
C SER A 11 3.11 24.75 -2.79
N PHE A 12 3.89 23.67 -2.82
CA PHE A 12 4.74 23.20 -1.74
C PHE A 12 6.17 23.73 -1.85
N THR A 13 6.67 24.21 -0.72
CA THR A 13 8.10 24.37 -0.51
C THR A 13 8.62 23.18 0.27
N ARG A 14 9.59 22.45 -0.30
CA ARG A 14 10.25 21.32 0.35
C ARG A 14 11.41 21.78 1.24
N PHE A 15 11.48 21.18 2.43
CA PHE A 15 12.53 21.39 3.41
C PHE A 15 13.11 20.05 3.85
N ASP A 16 14.39 19.79 3.55
CA ASP A 16 15.08 18.57 3.96
C ASP A 16 15.72 18.75 5.35
N TYR A 17 15.37 17.89 6.30
CA TYR A 17 15.79 18.02 7.70
C TYR A 17 16.97 17.11 8.05
N ILE A 18 16.79 15.80 7.92
CA ILE A 18 17.78 14.80 8.32
C ILE A 18 17.60 13.53 7.51
N GLN A 19 18.70 12.79 7.28
CA GLN A 19 18.66 11.44 6.74
C GLN A 19 18.94 10.44 7.87
N VAL A 20 18.01 9.51 8.10
CA VAL A 20 18.17 8.36 8.99
C VAL A 20 18.46 7.10 8.17
N GLY A 21 18.58 5.93 8.81
CA GLY A 21 18.62 4.66 8.08
C GLY A 21 17.27 4.30 7.46
N LEU A 22 17.19 3.14 6.80
CA LEU A 22 15.93 2.66 6.23
C LEU A 22 14.77 2.68 7.21
N THR A 23 13.60 3.13 6.77
CA THR A 23 12.43 3.27 7.65
C THR A 23 11.33 2.28 7.28
N SER A 24 10.63 1.80 8.30
CA SER A 24 9.38 1.05 8.15
C SER A 24 8.17 2.01 8.15
N ARG A 25 7.03 1.51 7.68
CA ARG A 25 5.74 2.19 7.86
C ARG A 25 5.40 2.27 9.35
N ASN A 26 4.69 3.31 9.76
CA ASN A 26 4.32 3.55 11.17
C ASN A 26 5.52 3.64 12.13
N ALA A 27 6.69 4.04 11.65
CA ALA A 27 7.93 4.20 12.41
C ALA A 27 8.26 5.68 12.74
N MET A 28 7.34 6.62 12.48
CA MET A 28 7.44 8.03 12.85
C MET A 28 6.24 8.48 13.69
N LYS A 29 6.49 9.23 14.78
CA LYS A 29 5.43 9.86 15.59
C LYS A 29 5.80 11.27 16.06
N LEU A 30 4.79 12.15 16.10
CA LEU A 30 4.85 13.42 16.81
C LEU A 30 4.82 13.15 18.33
N ILE A 31 5.82 13.63 19.06
CA ILE A 31 5.89 13.45 20.51
C ILE A 31 5.34 14.66 21.26
N ARG A 32 5.66 15.86 20.77
CA ARG A 32 5.25 17.12 21.39
C ARG A 32 5.30 18.29 20.42
N LYS A 33 4.28 19.14 20.47
CA LYS A 33 4.32 20.50 19.91
C LYS A 33 4.74 21.46 21.03
N LEU A 34 5.90 22.09 20.90
CA LEU A 34 6.45 23.04 21.89
C LEU A 34 5.97 24.46 21.63
N SER A 35 5.88 24.84 20.36
CA SER A 35 5.36 26.12 19.88
C SER A 35 4.76 25.93 18.48
N PRO A 36 4.09 26.94 17.89
CA PRO A 36 3.61 26.85 16.51
C PRO A 36 4.69 26.57 15.45
N GLN A 37 5.97 26.75 15.77
CA GLN A 37 7.10 26.58 14.85
C GLN A 37 8.15 25.58 15.36
N LEU A 38 7.94 24.98 16.54
CA LEU A 38 8.88 24.05 17.17
C LEU A 38 8.15 22.79 17.65
N PHE A 39 8.57 21.64 17.17
CA PHE A 39 7.97 20.34 17.51
C PHE A 39 9.03 19.24 17.58
N GLU A 40 8.74 18.22 18.38
CA GLU A 40 9.64 17.10 18.68
C GLU A 40 9.07 15.81 18.09
N ILE A 41 9.91 15.07 17.37
CA ILE A 41 9.55 13.89 16.59
C ILE A 41 10.49 12.75 16.93
N ALA A 42 9.94 11.54 16.94
CA ALA A 42 10.68 10.29 17.07
C ALA A 42 10.57 9.47 15.78
N ILE A 43 11.68 8.94 15.30
CA ILE A 43 11.77 8.06 14.12
C ILE A 43 12.67 6.86 14.43
N GLY A 44 12.25 5.68 14.01
CA GLY A 44 13.02 4.44 14.13
C GLY A 44 13.50 3.95 12.78
N ASP A 45 14.71 3.40 12.73
CA ASP A 45 15.29 2.82 11.52
C ASP A 45 15.54 1.31 11.61
N HIS A 46 15.89 0.70 10.47
CA HIS A 46 16.16 -0.73 10.36
C HIS A 46 17.46 -1.18 11.06
N SER A 47 18.34 -0.25 11.43
CA SER A 47 19.53 -0.54 12.24
C SER A 47 19.23 -0.70 13.73
N GLY A 48 17.99 -0.38 14.15
CA GLY A 48 17.60 -0.35 15.55
C GLY A 48 17.90 0.97 16.26
N SER A 49 18.25 2.02 15.52
CA SER A 49 18.47 3.34 16.07
C SER A 49 17.15 4.11 16.17
N LEU A 50 16.78 4.52 17.38
CA LEU A 50 15.73 5.49 17.63
C LEU A 50 16.34 6.89 17.61
N HIS A 51 15.86 7.72 16.69
CA HIS A 51 16.23 9.12 16.53
C HIS A 51 15.15 9.99 17.15
N TYR A 52 15.50 10.81 18.12
CA TYR A 52 14.62 11.81 18.72
C TYR A 52 15.20 13.20 18.51
N PHE A 53 14.47 14.07 17.82
CA PHE A 53 14.96 15.39 17.44
C PHE A 53 13.83 16.42 17.44
N SER A 54 14.22 17.69 17.49
CA SER A 54 13.31 18.83 17.36
C SER A 54 13.48 19.47 16.00
N ILE A 55 12.38 19.86 15.36
CA ILE A 55 12.37 20.64 14.12
C ILE A 55 11.98 22.07 14.47
N ASN A 56 12.86 23.02 14.14
CA ASN A 56 12.60 24.45 14.23
C ASN A 56 12.35 25.00 12.82
N MET A 57 11.13 25.44 12.55
CA MET A 57 10.72 25.93 11.23
C MET A 57 11.37 27.27 10.86
N ASP A 58 11.54 28.19 11.80
CA ASP A 58 12.13 29.51 11.52
C ASP A 58 13.59 29.40 11.07
N LYS A 59 14.31 28.44 11.67
CA LYS A 59 15.72 28.17 11.34
C LYS A 59 15.88 27.15 10.23
N ASN A 60 14.80 26.48 9.83
CA ASN A 60 14.82 25.32 8.95
C ASN A 60 15.87 24.27 9.36
N GLN A 61 15.94 23.96 10.65
CA GLN A 61 16.98 23.10 11.23
C GLN A 61 16.36 22.03 12.12
N ALA A 62 16.90 20.82 12.02
CA ALA A 62 16.62 19.72 12.93
C ALA A 62 17.76 19.58 13.95
N ASN A 63 17.42 19.59 15.24
CA ASN A 63 18.37 19.41 16.34
C ASN A 63 18.11 18.07 17.03
N THR A 64 19.07 17.16 16.93
CA THR A 64 19.05 15.85 17.60
C THR A 64 19.09 16.03 19.11
N ILE A 65 18.08 15.47 19.80
CA ILE A 65 17.99 15.45 21.26
C ILE A 65 18.72 14.20 21.79
N PHE A 66 18.41 13.03 21.24
CA PHE A 66 19.18 11.81 21.46
C PHE A 66 19.06 10.85 20.28
N LYS A 67 20.03 9.93 20.18
CA LYS A 67 20.01 8.79 19.28
C LYS A 67 20.44 7.54 20.05
N THR A 68 19.69 6.44 19.93
CA THR A 68 20.13 5.16 20.52
C THR A 68 21.14 4.47 19.61
N LEU A 69 21.97 3.61 20.20
CA LEU A 69 22.95 2.83 19.44
C LEU A 69 22.22 1.80 18.54
N PRO A 70 22.74 1.55 17.33
CA PRO A 70 22.25 0.47 16.47
C PRO A 70 22.55 -0.90 17.11
N GLY A 71 21.81 -1.92 16.69
CA GLY A 71 22.00 -3.30 17.14
C GLY A 71 21.79 -4.32 16.02
N PRO A 72 22.42 -5.50 16.11
CA PRO A 72 22.14 -6.59 15.19
C PRO A 72 20.69 -7.06 15.35
N ASN A 73 20.00 -7.34 14.24
CA ASN A 73 18.59 -7.79 14.22
C ASN A 73 17.64 -6.89 15.02
N ALA A 74 17.95 -5.59 15.10
CA ALA A 74 17.27 -4.64 15.97
C ALA A 74 16.25 -3.76 15.25
N LYS A 75 15.88 -4.10 14.01
CA LYS A 75 14.97 -3.32 13.15
C LYS A 75 13.79 -2.75 13.94
N ILE A 76 13.59 -1.43 13.86
CA ILE A 76 12.40 -0.78 14.43
C ILE A 76 11.29 -0.82 13.40
N ASN A 77 10.30 -1.69 13.62
CA ASN A 77 9.17 -1.86 12.70
C ASN A 77 8.07 -0.80 12.93
N CYS A 78 7.86 -0.36 14.17
CA CYS A 78 6.76 0.53 14.53
C CYS A 78 7.08 1.36 15.77
N ILE A 79 6.56 2.58 15.82
CA ILE A 79 6.62 3.50 16.97
C ILE A 79 5.19 3.91 17.36
N ASP A 80 4.92 3.87 18.66
CA ASP A 80 3.73 4.44 19.26
C ASP A 80 4.09 5.27 20.50
N THR A 81 3.13 6.04 21.00
CA THR A 81 3.34 6.91 22.17
C THR A 81 2.45 6.51 23.33
N TYR A 82 2.98 6.68 24.55
CA TYR A 82 2.24 6.45 25.78
C TYR A 82 2.25 7.69 26.66
N SER A 83 1.08 8.20 27.04
CA SER A 83 0.95 9.23 28.07
C SER A 83 0.16 8.65 29.24
N GLY A 84 0.84 8.43 30.37
CA GLY A 84 0.27 7.78 31.54
C GLY A 84 -0.87 8.60 32.18
N HIS A 85 -1.84 7.89 32.75
CA HIS A 85 -3.07 8.44 33.34
C HIS A 85 -2.81 9.46 34.47
N LYS A 86 -1.80 9.20 35.32
CA LYS A 86 -1.43 10.05 36.47
C LYS A 86 -0.35 11.10 36.17
N GLN A 87 0.17 11.15 34.95
CA GLN A 87 1.23 12.09 34.54
C GLN A 87 0.86 12.74 33.21
N LEU A 88 -0.21 13.55 33.21
CA LEU A 88 -0.52 14.46 32.12
C LEU A 88 0.75 15.28 31.77
N GLY A 89 1.31 15.05 30.58
CA GLY A 89 2.49 15.76 30.05
C GLY A 89 3.78 14.96 29.89
N SER A 90 3.85 13.71 30.35
CA SER A 90 5.06 12.87 30.24
C SER A 90 5.06 11.87 29.08
N THR A 91 4.61 12.27 27.88
CA THR A 91 4.64 11.42 26.66
C THR A 91 5.93 10.62 26.55
N LYS A 92 5.79 9.31 26.54
CA LYS A 92 6.83 8.31 26.40
C LYS A 92 6.80 7.74 24.99
N ILE A 93 7.96 7.33 24.52
CA ILE A 93 8.14 6.74 23.20
C ILE A 93 8.20 5.23 23.41
N LEU A 94 7.31 4.49 22.75
CA LEU A 94 7.33 3.03 22.71
C LEU A 94 7.75 2.60 21.31
N ILE A 95 8.66 1.64 21.21
CA ILE A 95 9.15 1.11 19.94
C ILE A 95 9.09 -0.40 19.94
N VAL A 96 8.80 -0.98 18.78
CA VAL A 96 9.12 -2.38 18.50
C VAL A 96 10.60 -2.45 18.16
N TYR A 97 11.36 -3.27 18.87
CA TYR A 97 12.79 -3.45 18.68
C TYR A 97 13.07 -4.91 18.31
N GLY A 98 13.50 -5.15 17.08
CA GLY A 98 13.74 -6.51 16.59
C GLY A 98 12.44 -7.32 16.48
N PRO A 99 12.51 -8.66 16.58
CA PRO A 99 11.37 -9.52 16.28
C PRO A 99 10.30 -9.55 17.37
N SER A 100 10.64 -9.45 18.66
CA SER A 100 9.69 -9.79 19.75
C SER A 100 9.69 -8.83 20.94
N MET A 101 10.45 -7.74 20.88
CA MET A 101 10.64 -6.86 22.04
C MET A 101 10.00 -5.49 21.83
N ILE A 102 9.30 -4.99 22.84
CA ILE A 102 8.80 -3.62 22.92
C ILE A 102 9.61 -2.88 23.98
N LYS A 103 10.27 -1.77 23.59
CA LYS A 103 11.06 -0.92 24.49
C LYS A 103 10.38 0.42 24.66
N GLY A 104 10.45 0.99 25.87
CA GLY A 104 9.97 2.33 26.16
C GLY A 104 11.08 3.27 26.60
N PHE A 105 11.13 4.44 25.99
CA PHE A 105 12.09 5.51 26.25
C PHE A 105 11.41 6.78 26.72
N ASN A 106 12.03 7.45 27.68
CA ASN A 106 11.63 8.81 28.04
C ASN A 106 12.26 9.83 27.07
N LYS A 107 11.84 11.10 27.18
CA LYS A 107 12.34 12.22 26.37
C LYS A 107 13.85 12.49 26.51
N LYS A 108 14.50 11.94 27.56
CA LYS A 108 15.94 12.05 27.81
C LYS A 108 16.73 10.86 27.24
N GLY A 109 16.08 9.92 26.55
CA GLY A 109 16.72 8.72 25.99
C GLY A 109 16.96 7.60 27.01
N LYS A 110 16.50 7.73 28.26
CA LYS A 110 16.60 6.64 29.24
C LYS A 110 15.47 5.65 29.01
N GLN A 111 15.83 4.39 28.80
CA GLN A 111 14.89 3.27 28.77
C GLN A 111 14.24 3.10 30.15
N PHE A 112 12.92 3.02 30.20
CA PHE A 112 12.13 2.80 31.42
C PHE A 112 11.21 1.58 31.34
N PHE A 113 11.00 1.05 30.13
CA PHE A 113 10.13 -0.09 29.87
C PHE A 113 10.82 -1.04 28.88
N GLY A 114 10.61 -2.34 29.10
CA GLY A 114 11.06 -3.41 28.22
C GLY A 114 10.10 -4.58 28.40
N LEU A 115 9.54 -5.07 27.30
CA LEU A 115 8.66 -6.22 27.26
C LEU A 115 9.13 -7.14 26.16
N GLU A 116 9.55 -8.35 26.53
CA GLU A 116 9.93 -9.39 25.58
C GLU A 116 8.81 -10.42 25.47
N LEU A 117 8.29 -10.61 24.26
CA LEU A 117 7.19 -11.53 23.99
C LEU A 117 7.77 -12.83 23.40
N ASN A 118 8.28 -13.71 24.27
CA ASN A 118 9.03 -14.91 23.89
C ASN A 118 8.20 -16.00 23.19
N ASN A 119 6.87 -15.94 23.28
CA ASN A 119 5.97 -16.95 22.71
C ASN A 119 5.36 -16.53 21.36
N LEU A 120 6.00 -15.60 20.64
CA LEU A 120 5.58 -15.22 19.30
C LEU A 120 6.22 -16.15 18.26
N THR A 121 5.41 -16.71 17.37
CA THR A 121 5.90 -17.49 16.22
C THR A 121 6.34 -16.61 15.05
N GLU A 122 6.01 -15.31 15.10
CA GLU A 122 6.24 -14.33 14.04
C GLU A 122 6.78 -13.02 14.64
N PRO A 123 7.57 -12.24 13.89
CA PRO A 123 8.05 -10.95 14.36
C PRO A 123 6.89 -9.94 14.45
N ILE A 124 6.97 -9.04 15.43
CA ILE A 124 6.04 -7.92 15.59
C ILE A 124 6.24 -6.94 14.44
N LYS A 125 5.23 -6.83 13.57
CA LYS A 125 5.20 -5.89 12.44
C LYS A 125 4.65 -4.53 12.89
N MET A 126 3.64 -4.52 13.75
CA MET A 126 3.01 -3.30 14.26
C MET A 126 2.45 -3.51 15.65
N PHE A 127 2.30 -2.43 16.41
CA PHE A 127 1.58 -2.44 17.66
C PHE A 127 0.83 -1.12 17.88
N GLN A 128 -0.18 -1.15 18.75
CA GLN A 128 -0.87 0.04 19.22
C GLN A 128 -1.18 -0.13 20.71
N MET A 129 -0.97 0.94 21.49
CA MET A 129 -1.29 0.97 22.91
C MET A 129 -2.67 1.58 23.14
N HIS A 130 -3.55 0.86 23.83
CA HIS A 130 -4.82 1.39 24.36
C HIS A 130 -4.71 1.65 25.87
N ARG A 131 -5.49 2.61 26.39
CA ARG A 131 -5.35 3.16 27.76
C ARG A 131 -6.47 2.82 28.74
N GLN A 132 -7.55 2.17 28.30
CA GLN A 132 -8.67 1.82 29.18
C GLN A 132 -9.31 0.48 28.80
N PRO A 133 -8.75 -0.66 29.28
CA PRO A 133 -7.56 -0.79 30.14
C PRO A 133 -6.23 -0.55 29.38
N ASP A 134 -5.11 -0.46 30.12
CA ASP A 134 -3.76 -0.47 29.54
C ASP A 134 -3.52 -1.81 28.82
N GLU A 135 -3.64 -1.80 27.50
CA GLU A 135 -3.67 -2.99 26.66
C GLU A 135 -2.82 -2.76 25.40
N ILE A 136 -1.83 -3.62 25.18
CA ILE A 136 -0.99 -3.59 23.99
C ILE A 136 -1.57 -4.56 22.98
N HIS A 137 -1.95 -4.03 21.83
CA HIS A 137 -2.38 -4.77 20.67
C HIS A 137 -1.18 -4.94 19.73
N VAL A 138 -0.83 -6.18 19.41
CA VAL A 138 0.37 -6.56 18.66
C VAL A 138 -0.05 -7.32 17.41
N LEU A 139 0.57 -6.96 16.28
CA LEU A 139 0.32 -7.58 14.98
C LEU A 139 1.60 -8.18 14.43
N GLY A 140 1.54 -9.46 14.08
CA GLY A 140 2.52 -10.19 13.27
C GLY A 140 2.18 -10.17 11.79
N GLN A 141 2.54 -11.24 11.08
CA GLN A 141 2.20 -11.42 9.67
C GLN A 141 0.81 -12.07 9.51
N TYR A 142 0.46 -13.03 10.35
CA TYR A 142 -0.85 -13.68 10.41
C TYR A 142 -1.48 -13.63 11.79
N ILE A 143 -0.71 -13.29 12.83
CA ILE A 143 -1.17 -13.36 14.22
C ILE A 143 -1.50 -11.97 14.75
N TYR A 144 -2.67 -11.85 15.36
CA TYR A 144 -3.05 -10.73 16.22
C TYR A 144 -3.06 -11.19 17.67
N ASN A 145 -2.39 -10.43 18.53
CA ASN A 145 -2.36 -10.66 19.98
C ASN A 145 -2.76 -9.40 20.73
N SER A 146 -3.38 -9.61 21.88
CA SER A 146 -3.60 -8.54 22.85
C SER A 146 -3.13 -8.92 24.23
N TYR A 147 -2.47 -7.97 24.88
CA TYR A 147 -1.79 -8.15 26.16
C TYR A 147 -2.22 -7.06 27.13
N LEU A 148 -2.80 -7.46 28.26
CA LEU A 148 -3.03 -6.54 29.37
C LEU A 148 -1.70 -6.25 30.05
N VAL A 149 -1.38 -4.97 30.17
CA VAL A 149 -0.16 -4.51 30.82
C VAL A 149 -0.54 -3.88 32.13
N ASN A 150 -0.18 -4.55 33.23
CA ASN A 150 -0.28 -3.93 34.53
C ASN A 150 0.92 -3.00 34.71
N THR A 151 0.69 -1.71 34.46
CA THR A 151 1.62 -0.65 34.80
C THR A 151 1.60 -0.39 36.31
N GLU A 152 1.84 -1.41 37.14
CA GLU A 152 2.30 -1.17 38.51
C GLU A 152 3.75 -0.66 38.41
N LEU A 153 3.87 0.63 38.10
CA LEU A 153 5.08 1.36 38.44
C LEU A 153 5.26 1.19 39.95
N VAL A 154 6.40 0.63 40.34
CA VAL A 154 7.02 0.84 41.65
C VAL A 154 7.16 2.36 41.85
N SER A 155 6.06 2.98 42.29
CA SER A 155 6.03 4.29 42.90
C SER A 155 6.00 4.06 44.40
N SER A 156 7.10 3.56 44.95
CA SER A 156 7.48 3.83 46.34
C SER A 156 8.86 4.43 46.31
N GLY A 157 8.89 5.76 46.24
CA GLY A 157 10.05 6.50 46.69
C GLY A 157 10.22 6.26 48.18
N THR A 158 11.11 5.34 48.54
CA THR A 158 11.98 5.34 49.73
C THR A 158 12.72 4.01 49.78
N GLY A 159 14.06 4.04 49.78
CA GLY A 159 14.87 2.95 50.31
C GLY A 159 15.70 2.16 49.30
N GLU A 160 16.99 2.50 49.29
CA GLU A 160 18.14 1.62 48.99
C GLU A 160 18.54 1.34 47.53
N LYS A 161 19.83 1.63 47.31
CA LYS A 161 20.59 1.36 46.09
C LYS A 161 20.81 -0.15 45.97
N SER A 162 20.15 -0.83 45.03
CA SER A 162 20.63 -2.11 44.53
C SER A 162 21.35 -1.93 43.20
N SER A 163 22.60 -2.36 43.18
CA SER A 163 23.50 -2.48 42.03
C SER A 163 22.91 -3.28 40.87
N SER A 164 23.21 -2.82 39.64
CA SER A 164 23.32 -3.56 38.36
C SER A 164 22.31 -4.68 38.04
N ASN A 165 21.55 -4.48 36.95
CA ASN A 165 20.69 -5.43 36.24
C ASN A 165 19.34 -5.79 36.90
N SER A 166 18.52 -4.77 37.22
CA SER A 166 17.09 -5.00 37.47
C SER A 166 16.35 -5.14 36.12
N SER A 167 16.00 -6.37 35.76
CA SER A 167 15.03 -6.65 34.70
C SER A 167 13.69 -6.02 35.06
N TYR A 168 13.21 -5.09 34.24
CA TYR A 168 11.88 -4.51 34.37
C TYR A 168 10.84 -5.60 34.04
N ASN A 169 10.44 -6.41 35.03
CA ASN A 169 9.40 -7.41 34.82
C ASN A 169 8.03 -6.73 34.83
N SER A 170 7.57 -6.28 33.66
CA SER A 170 6.17 -5.95 33.45
C SER A 170 5.34 -7.24 33.55
N VAL A 171 4.33 -7.26 34.42
CA VAL A 171 3.39 -8.39 34.46
C VAL A 171 2.45 -8.23 33.28
N VAL A 172 2.64 -9.08 32.29
CA VAL A 172 1.84 -9.09 31.06
C VAL A 172 0.96 -10.33 31.05
N ARG A 173 -0.35 -10.11 30.91
CA ARG A 173 -1.32 -11.19 30.78
C ARG A 173 -1.86 -11.21 29.35
N SER A 174 -1.62 -12.31 28.64
CA SER A 174 -2.26 -12.55 27.34
C SER A 174 -3.78 -12.54 27.51
N ARG A 175 -4.47 -11.77 26.67
CA ARG A 175 -5.92 -11.55 26.74
C ARG A 175 -6.62 -12.14 25.52
N HIS A 176 -6.16 -11.75 24.32
CA HIS A 176 -6.75 -12.18 23.06
C HIS A 176 -5.68 -12.69 22.10
N TYR A 177 -6.04 -13.70 21.31
CA TYR A 177 -5.17 -14.35 20.32
C TYR A 177 -6.03 -14.71 19.12
N TYR A 178 -5.63 -14.30 17.93
CA TYR A 178 -6.32 -14.63 16.68
C TYR A 178 -5.30 -14.95 15.59
N VAL A 179 -5.53 -16.05 14.88
CA VAL A 179 -4.77 -16.43 13.68
C VAL A 179 -5.63 -16.09 12.48
N CYS A 180 -5.20 -15.07 11.75
CA CYS A 180 -5.83 -14.68 10.51
C CYS A 180 -5.56 -15.74 9.42
N PRO A 181 -6.57 -16.12 8.62
CA PRO A 181 -6.36 -17.05 7.51
C PRO A 181 -5.50 -16.47 6.38
N ALA A 182 -5.36 -15.14 6.31
CA ALA A 182 -4.52 -14.43 5.35
C ALA A 182 -3.53 -13.47 6.03
N GLN A 183 -2.52 -13.02 5.29
CA GLN A 183 -1.55 -12.05 5.80
C GLN A 183 -2.23 -10.73 6.17
N ILE A 184 -1.75 -10.10 7.24
CA ILE A 184 -2.29 -8.84 7.76
C ILE A 184 -1.37 -7.69 7.34
N ASN A 185 -1.95 -6.74 6.62
CA ASN A 185 -1.26 -5.60 6.03
C ASN A 185 -1.19 -4.40 6.97
N ASP A 186 -2.31 -4.15 7.66
CA ASP A 186 -2.49 -3.03 8.60
C ASP A 186 -3.59 -3.36 9.61
N PHE A 187 -3.68 -2.63 10.72
CA PHE A 187 -4.80 -2.72 11.67
C PHE A 187 -5.08 -1.37 12.34
N VAL A 188 -6.32 -1.18 12.77
CA VAL A 188 -6.73 -0.03 13.58
C VAL A 188 -7.64 -0.48 14.71
N LEU A 189 -7.56 0.22 15.84
CA LEU A 189 -8.44 -0.01 16.98
C LEU A 189 -9.64 0.95 16.92
N MET A 190 -10.83 0.36 16.90
CA MET A 190 -12.11 1.04 16.92
C MET A 190 -12.73 0.93 18.31
N LYS A 191 -13.44 1.96 18.79
CA LYS A 191 -14.24 1.88 20.01
C LYS A 191 -15.68 1.53 19.64
N GLU A 192 -16.15 0.35 20.03
CA GLU A 192 -17.52 -0.09 19.85
C GLU A 192 -18.47 0.71 20.73
N ARG A 193 -19.59 1.21 20.18
CA ARG A 193 -20.55 2.02 20.95
C ARG A 193 -21.18 1.27 22.11
N PHE A 194 -21.72 0.07 21.88
CA PHE A 194 -22.61 -0.61 22.84
C PHE A 194 -21.94 -0.98 24.15
N ASN A 195 -20.66 -1.37 24.11
CA ASN A 195 -19.93 -1.81 25.29
C ASN A 195 -18.71 -0.92 25.60
N ARG A 196 -18.46 0.13 24.81
CA ARG A 196 -17.21 0.93 24.81
C ARG A 196 -15.94 0.07 24.73
N ARG A 197 -16.07 -1.15 24.19
CA ARG A 197 -14.96 -2.09 24.02
C ARG A 197 -14.13 -1.69 22.82
N ILE A 198 -12.83 -1.95 22.91
CA ILE A 198 -11.97 -1.85 21.74
C ILE A 198 -12.14 -3.08 20.87
N ILE A 199 -12.36 -2.82 19.60
CA ILE A 199 -12.49 -3.80 18.53
C ILE A 199 -11.36 -3.56 17.52
N PRO A 200 -10.50 -4.55 17.29
CA PRO A 200 -9.53 -4.50 16.20
C PRO A 200 -10.22 -4.68 14.85
N ILE A 201 -9.84 -3.87 13.88
CA ILE A 201 -10.13 -4.09 12.46
C ILE A 201 -8.81 -4.44 11.78
N LEU A 202 -8.75 -5.61 11.15
CA LEU A 202 -7.58 -6.08 10.42
C LEU A 202 -7.80 -5.88 8.92
N ALA A 203 -6.81 -5.32 8.23
CA ALA A 203 -6.76 -5.26 6.77
C ALA A 203 -5.93 -6.43 6.24
N CYS A 204 -6.54 -7.29 5.44
CA CYS A 204 -5.95 -8.57 5.06
C CYS A 204 -5.64 -8.67 3.56
N GLN A 205 -4.61 -9.45 3.23
CA GLN A 205 -4.08 -9.63 1.87
C GLN A 205 -5.09 -10.23 0.89
N ASP A 206 -6.12 -10.91 1.40
CA ASP A 206 -7.19 -11.55 0.65
C ASP A 206 -8.39 -10.64 0.36
N ARG A 207 -8.20 -9.31 0.50
CA ARG A 207 -9.22 -8.28 0.22
C ARG A 207 -10.41 -8.29 1.18
N LEU A 208 -10.15 -8.69 2.41
CA LEU A 208 -11.11 -8.65 3.49
C LEU A 208 -10.66 -7.68 4.57
N LEU A 209 -11.61 -6.93 5.11
CA LEU A 209 -11.49 -6.29 6.42
C LEU A 209 -12.13 -7.22 7.44
N ARG A 210 -11.36 -7.64 8.45
CA ARG A 210 -11.82 -8.54 9.51
C ARG A 210 -12.02 -7.77 10.80
N ILE A 211 -13.26 -7.69 11.27
CA ILE A 211 -13.61 -7.02 12.51
C ILE A 211 -13.62 -8.08 13.62
N LEU A 212 -12.68 -7.96 14.56
CA LEU A 212 -12.51 -8.94 15.63
C LEU A 212 -13.34 -8.57 16.87
N LYS A 213 -13.90 -9.59 17.51
CA LYS A 213 -14.51 -9.49 18.83
C LYS A 213 -13.81 -10.50 19.72
N ASP A 214 -13.08 -9.99 20.71
CA ASP A 214 -12.19 -10.79 21.56
C ASP A 214 -11.16 -11.59 20.74
N SER A 215 -11.24 -12.92 20.72
CA SER A 215 -10.33 -13.83 19.98
C SER A 215 -10.95 -14.42 18.70
N GLN A 216 -12.09 -13.88 18.24
CA GLN A 216 -12.83 -14.40 17.09
C GLN A 216 -13.08 -13.28 16.07
N CYS A 217 -13.15 -13.67 14.79
CA CYS A 217 -13.59 -12.77 13.72
C CYS A 217 -15.12 -12.71 13.74
N ASN A 218 -15.67 -11.52 13.95
CA ASN A 218 -17.12 -11.31 14.03
C ASN A 218 -17.72 -10.97 12.67
N PHE A 219 -17.00 -10.17 11.87
CA PHE A 219 -17.44 -9.77 10.54
C PHE A 219 -16.28 -9.79 9.55
N GLU A 220 -16.54 -10.26 8.33
CA GLU A 220 -15.64 -10.14 7.18
C GLU A 220 -16.31 -9.24 6.13
N ILE A 221 -15.58 -8.24 5.66
CA ILE A 221 -16.10 -7.23 4.73
C ILE A 221 -15.21 -7.20 3.50
N GLU A 222 -15.78 -7.48 2.34
CA GLU A 222 -15.08 -7.41 1.06
C GLU A 222 -14.68 -5.97 0.72
N VAL A 223 -13.53 -5.78 0.07
CA VAL A 223 -13.07 -4.47 -0.41
C VAL A 223 -12.57 -4.54 -1.85
N CYS A 224 -12.48 -3.38 -2.51
CA CYS A 224 -12.27 -3.25 -3.95
C CYS A 224 -10.86 -3.64 -4.45
N GLY A 225 -9.96 -3.91 -3.52
CA GLY A 225 -8.58 -4.30 -3.76
C GLY A 225 -7.91 -4.67 -2.45
N ILE A 226 -6.69 -5.16 -2.52
CA ILE A 226 -5.95 -5.60 -1.34
C ILE A 226 -5.66 -4.37 -0.45
N PRO A 227 -6.27 -4.25 0.75
CA PRO A 227 -6.09 -3.09 1.61
C PRO A 227 -4.66 -3.09 2.17
N SER A 228 -3.95 -1.99 1.95
CA SER A 228 -2.56 -1.81 2.35
C SER A 228 -2.39 -0.89 3.56
N VAL A 229 -3.32 0.05 3.73
CA VAL A 229 -3.42 0.96 4.87
C VAL A 229 -4.88 1.20 5.21
N ILE A 230 -5.21 1.31 6.50
CA ILE A 230 -6.54 1.67 6.99
C ILE A 230 -6.47 2.76 8.04
N GLN A 231 -7.48 3.62 8.05
CA GLN A 231 -7.56 4.73 9.01
C GLN A 231 -9.02 5.05 9.30
N LEU A 232 -9.37 5.13 10.58
CA LEU A 232 -10.69 5.62 10.99
C LEU A 232 -10.81 7.10 10.64
N VAL A 233 -11.94 7.50 10.06
CA VAL A 233 -12.25 8.91 9.82
C VAL A 233 -12.44 9.58 11.19
N PRO A 234 -11.76 10.71 11.46
CA PRO A 234 -11.94 11.46 12.69
C PRO A 234 -13.39 11.87 12.95
N GLN A 235 -13.84 11.74 14.20
CA GLN A 235 -15.23 12.06 14.60
C GLN A 235 -15.63 13.50 14.31
N TYR A 236 -14.69 14.46 14.29
CA TYR A 236 -15.02 15.85 14.00
C TYR A 236 -15.43 16.08 12.53
N LEU A 237 -15.01 15.18 11.63
CA LEU A 237 -15.44 15.18 10.22
C LEU A 237 -16.79 14.48 10.05
N ASP A 238 -17.24 13.72 11.04
CA ASP A 238 -18.56 13.10 11.09
C ASP A 238 -19.58 14.10 11.68
N THR A 239 -20.06 15.01 10.83
CA THR A 239 -20.74 16.24 11.26
C THR A 239 -22.23 16.09 11.61
N ARG A 240 -22.68 14.95 12.18
CA ARG A 240 -24.04 14.86 12.78
C ARG A 240 -24.08 15.09 14.29
N GLN A 241 -22.94 15.18 14.98
CA GLN A 241 -22.87 15.25 16.46
C GLN A 241 -22.67 16.66 17.07
N ILE A 242 -22.47 17.71 16.27
CA ILE A 242 -22.11 19.05 16.77
C ILE A 242 -23.26 19.77 17.51
N ASN A 243 -24.50 19.28 17.38
CA ASN A 243 -25.68 19.96 17.94
C ASN A 243 -25.84 19.89 19.48
N ASN A 244 -25.06 19.07 20.20
CA ASN A 244 -25.17 18.96 21.67
C ASN A 244 -24.10 19.73 22.46
N GLN A 245 -22.93 20.00 21.88
CA GLN A 245 -21.88 20.75 22.58
C GLN A 245 -22.02 22.27 22.43
N LEU A 246 -22.51 22.78 21.30
CA LEU A 246 -22.66 24.22 21.08
C LEU A 246 -23.78 24.84 21.96
N LYS A 247 -24.88 24.12 22.20
CA LYS A 247 -25.94 24.59 23.11
C LYS A 247 -25.49 24.72 24.58
N MET A 248 -24.54 23.88 25.02
CA MET A 248 -23.95 24.01 26.36
C MET A 248 -22.98 25.19 26.46
N ASN A 249 -22.27 25.51 25.36
CA ASN A 249 -21.34 26.64 25.32
C ASN A 249 -22.03 27.99 25.19
N GLU A 250 -23.22 28.07 24.58
CA GLU A 250 -24.02 29.30 24.55
C GLU A 250 -24.67 29.62 25.90
N LEU A 251 -25.09 28.61 26.66
CA LEU A 251 -25.64 28.82 28.01
C LEU A 251 -24.55 29.27 29.01
N ASN A 252 -23.31 28.82 28.81
CA ASN A 252 -22.15 29.20 29.64
C ASN A 252 -21.54 30.57 29.29
N ARG A 253 -21.89 31.16 28.13
CA ARG A 253 -21.44 32.50 27.72
C ARG A 253 -22.15 33.65 28.44
N MET A 254 -23.19 33.38 29.23
CA MET A 254 -23.93 34.42 29.97
C MET A 254 -23.51 34.58 31.44
N LYS A 255 -22.22 34.52 31.80
CA LYS A 255 -21.70 35.17 33.02
C LYS A 255 -20.24 35.61 32.83
N PRO A 256 -19.92 36.92 32.95
CA PRO A 256 -18.54 37.37 32.95
C PRO A 256 -17.97 37.33 34.37
N LYS A 257 -16.76 36.80 34.55
CA LYS A 257 -15.80 37.27 35.57
C LYS A 257 -14.40 36.72 35.35
N ASP A 258 -13.44 37.62 35.45
CA ASP A 258 -12.00 37.46 35.33
C ASP A 258 -11.40 36.52 36.39
N ASN A 259 -10.52 35.60 35.97
CA ASN A 259 -9.18 35.35 36.54
C ASN A 259 -8.56 34.08 35.90
N TYR A 260 -7.29 34.20 35.51
CA TYR A 260 -6.43 33.07 35.16
C TYR A 260 -5.98 32.37 36.44
N ASP A 261 -6.31 31.09 36.60
CA ASP A 261 -5.46 30.01 37.17
C ASP A 261 -6.25 28.68 37.26
N LEU A 262 -5.59 27.61 36.80
CA LEU A 262 -5.62 26.21 37.27
C LEU A 262 -6.92 25.52 37.78
N ILE A 263 -7.19 24.31 37.23
CA ILE A 263 -7.67 23.03 37.84
C ILE A 263 -8.88 22.34 37.16
N ASP A 264 -8.56 21.14 36.66
CA ASP A 264 -9.16 19.80 36.72
C ASP A 264 -10.62 19.46 36.33
N ASP A 265 -10.69 18.30 35.66
CA ASP A 265 -11.62 17.16 35.76
C ASP A 265 -13.06 17.42 36.19
N TYR A 266 -14.03 16.92 35.41
CA TYR A 266 -15.12 16.10 35.97
C TYR A 266 -15.74 15.18 34.90
N ASP A 267 -15.67 13.87 35.20
CA ASP A 267 -16.65 12.85 34.85
C ASP A 267 -18.09 13.34 35.11
N TYR A 268 -19.06 12.95 34.26
CA TYR A 268 -20.41 12.71 34.76
C TYR A 268 -21.06 11.50 34.10
N ALA A 269 -21.32 10.53 34.97
CA ALA A 269 -22.30 9.47 34.80
C ALA A 269 -23.72 10.05 34.67
N GLU A 270 -24.57 9.22 34.07
CA GLU A 270 -25.98 9.44 33.76
C GLU A 270 -26.81 9.98 34.93
N ALA A 271 -27.66 10.95 34.63
CA ALA A 271 -28.84 11.27 35.43
C ALA A 271 -30.06 11.27 34.50
N GLU A 272 -30.94 10.29 34.72
CA GLU A 272 -32.29 10.22 34.14
C GLU A 272 -33.11 11.46 34.56
N MET A 273 -33.73 12.14 33.60
CA MET A 273 -34.98 12.88 33.85
C MET A 273 -35.89 12.83 32.61
N MET A 274 -37.02 12.17 32.77
CA MET A 274 -38.17 12.19 31.85
C MET A 274 -38.69 13.62 31.66
N VAL A 275 -38.79 14.09 30.41
CA VAL A 275 -39.80 15.08 30.02
C VAL A 275 -40.36 14.70 28.64
N ASN A 276 -41.64 14.35 28.64
CA ASN A 276 -42.48 14.18 27.47
C ASN A 276 -42.54 15.48 26.64
N SER A 277 -42.20 15.43 25.36
CA SER A 277 -42.90 16.23 24.36
C SER A 277 -42.90 15.48 23.02
N SER A 278 -44.12 15.26 22.55
CA SER A 278 -44.52 14.49 21.39
C SER A 278 -44.45 15.32 20.10
N ASN A 279 -44.23 14.61 19.00
CA ASN A 279 -44.51 14.98 17.62
C ASN A 279 -43.66 16.10 16.97
N LEU A 280 -42.56 15.69 16.32
CA LEU A 280 -42.20 16.14 14.97
C LEU A 280 -41.33 15.05 14.30
N SER A 281 -41.83 14.47 13.22
CA SER A 281 -41.18 13.41 12.44
C SER A 281 -40.10 13.99 11.52
N VAL A 282 -38.89 14.17 12.06
CA VAL A 282 -37.67 14.31 11.26
C VAL A 282 -36.97 12.94 11.28
N LYS A 283 -36.64 12.37 10.11
CA LYS A 283 -35.87 11.13 10.00
C LYS A 283 -34.54 11.32 10.74
N LYS A 284 -34.45 10.86 11.99
CA LYS A 284 -33.21 10.74 12.76
C LYS A 284 -32.29 9.76 12.04
N THR A 285 -31.32 10.26 11.29
CA THR A 285 -30.19 9.45 10.86
C THR A 285 -29.37 9.05 12.10
N LYS A 286 -29.04 7.75 12.18
CA LYS A 286 -28.58 7.05 13.39
C LYS A 286 -27.15 7.48 13.77
N ASP A 287 -26.97 7.79 15.03
CA ASP A 287 -25.79 8.36 15.70
C ASP A 287 -24.63 7.34 15.87
N ASN A 288 -24.45 6.43 14.91
CA ASN A 288 -23.96 5.06 15.14
C ASN A 288 -22.92 4.53 14.14
N ASP A 289 -22.69 5.29 13.08
CA ASP A 289 -21.94 4.83 11.93
C ASP A 289 -20.44 4.98 12.19
N ILE A 290 -19.65 3.98 11.79
CA ILE A 290 -18.20 4.07 11.90
C ILE A 290 -17.62 4.10 10.49
N HIS A 291 -16.97 5.21 10.18
CA HIS A 291 -16.39 5.46 8.87
C HIS A 291 -14.91 5.03 8.85
N LEU A 292 -14.57 4.15 7.92
CA LEU A 292 -13.21 3.66 7.71
C LEU A 292 -12.77 3.99 6.28
N CYS A 293 -11.69 4.77 6.17
CA CYS A 293 -11.02 5.01 4.90
C CYS A 293 -9.85 4.04 4.75
N TYR A 294 -9.68 3.47 3.56
CA TYR A 294 -8.60 2.54 3.27
C TYR A 294 -7.95 2.84 1.93
N GLY A 295 -6.65 2.55 1.87
CA GLY A 295 -5.87 2.55 0.64
C GLY A 295 -5.53 1.13 0.23
N THR A 296 -5.38 0.89 -1.07
CA THR A 296 -5.11 -0.45 -1.63
C THR A 296 -3.74 -0.56 -2.30
N MET A 297 -3.30 -1.81 -2.50
CA MET A 297 -2.10 -2.15 -3.28
C MET A 297 -2.22 -1.77 -4.76
N ASN A 298 -3.42 -1.71 -5.33
CA ASN A 298 -3.63 -1.25 -6.71
C ASN A 298 -3.85 0.27 -6.82
N GLY A 299 -3.61 1.02 -5.74
CA GLY A 299 -3.56 2.47 -5.73
C GLY A 299 -4.90 3.19 -5.56
N LYS A 300 -5.98 2.48 -5.22
CA LYS A 300 -7.30 3.05 -4.92
C LYS A 300 -7.42 3.48 -3.46
N ILE A 301 -8.16 4.56 -3.24
CA ILE A 301 -8.61 5.05 -1.94
C ILE A 301 -10.12 4.82 -1.90
N SER A 302 -10.65 4.31 -0.80
CA SER A 302 -12.08 4.05 -0.67
C SER A 302 -12.56 4.23 0.76
N LEU A 303 -13.85 4.53 0.89
CA LEU A 303 -14.53 4.70 2.15
C LEU A 303 -15.62 3.63 2.32
N VAL A 304 -15.58 2.94 3.45
CA VAL A 304 -16.65 2.04 3.90
C VAL A 304 -17.20 2.53 5.24
N THR A 305 -18.51 2.45 5.38
CA THR A 305 -19.21 2.76 6.63
C THR A 305 -19.78 1.50 7.24
N PHE A 306 -19.48 1.28 8.51
CA PHE A 306 -19.98 0.17 9.30
C PHE A 306 -21.23 0.62 10.04
N GLN A 307 -22.40 0.19 9.56
CA GLN A 307 -23.67 0.43 10.24
C GLN A 307 -24.01 -0.76 11.13
N PHE A 308 -23.83 -0.58 12.43
CA PHE A 308 -24.24 -1.57 13.43
C PHE A 308 -25.74 -1.44 13.67
N GLN A 309 -26.50 -2.43 13.21
CA GLN A 309 -27.93 -2.51 13.51
C GLN A 309 -28.13 -3.00 14.95
N ASP A 310 -27.40 -4.05 15.34
CA ASP A 310 -27.33 -4.65 16.68
C ASP A 310 -25.91 -5.19 16.96
N LYS A 311 -25.68 -5.84 18.11
CA LYS A 311 -24.36 -6.40 18.51
C LYS A 311 -23.81 -7.48 17.56
N ASP A 312 -24.70 -8.13 16.82
CA ASP A 312 -24.38 -9.28 15.96
C ASP A 312 -24.76 -9.03 14.49
N GLN A 313 -25.24 -7.82 14.15
CA GLN A 313 -25.59 -7.42 12.79
C GLN A 313 -24.88 -6.14 12.37
N LEU A 314 -24.09 -6.26 11.32
CA LEU A 314 -23.35 -5.17 10.70
C LEU A 314 -23.68 -5.11 9.21
N GLU A 315 -24.03 -3.93 8.73
CA GLU A 315 -24.18 -3.65 7.32
C GLU A 315 -23.03 -2.74 6.84
N PRO A 316 -22.15 -3.23 5.95
CA PRO A 316 -21.12 -2.40 5.33
C PRO A 316 -21.69 -1.61 4.14
N ILE A 317 -21.52 -0.29 4.16
CA ILE A 317 -21.90 0.60 3.05
C ILE A 317 -20.65 1.14 2.39
N HIS A 318 -20.43 0.75 1.13
CA HIS A 318 -19.33 1.27 0.30
C HIS A 318 -19.79 2.57 -0.38
N HIS A 319 -19.09 3.68 -0.12
CA HIS A 319 -19.50 5.00 -0.66
C HIS A 319 -18.84 5.29 -2.00
N TRP A 320 -17.51 5.22 -2.06
CA TRP A 320 -16.75 5.60 -3.25
C TRP A 320 -15.40 4.91 -3.31
N GLU A 321 -14.84 4.90 -4.52
CA GLU A 321 -13.49 4.42 -4.82
C GLU A 321 -12.84 5.42 -5.78
N VAL A 322 -11.65 5.93 -5.44
CA VAL A 322 -10.92 6.91 -6.25
C VAL A 322 -9.43 6.54 -6.39
N PRO A 323 -8.79 6.81 -7.53
CA PRO A 323 -9.44 7.21 -8.79
C PRO A 323 -10.20 6.04 -9.42
N VAL A 324 -11.22 6.36 -10.23
CA VAL A 324 -12.00 5.36 -10.98
C VAL A 324 -11.13 4.72 -12.07
N ASP A 325 -10.43 5.58 -12.81
CA ASP A 325 -9.56 5.21 -13.92
C ASP A 325 -8.11 5.61 -13.68
N GLY A 326 -7.23 5.00 -14.48
CA GLY A 326 -5.80 5.25 -14.45
C GLY A 326 -5.03 4.32 -13.51
N ILE A 327 -3.73 4.28 -13.74
CA ILE A 327 -2.80 3.46 -12.99
C ILE A 327 -2.21 4.31 -11.88
N ARG A 328 -2.38 3.88 -10.63
CA ARG A 328 -1.76 4.48 -9.46
C ARG A 328 -0.98 3.42 -8.70
N GLN A 329 0.08 3.87 -8.05
CA GLN A 329 0.99 3.02 -7.32
C GLN A 329 0.44 2.71 -5.92
N PRO A 330 0.87 1.59 -5.30
CA PRO A 330 0.38 1.15 -4.00
C PRO A 330 0.38 2.26 -2.95
N ILE A 331 -0.69 2.35 -2.18
CA ILE A 331 -0.76 3.31 -1.08
C ILE A 331 -0.01 2.76 0.12
N THR A 332 0.92 3.54 0.66
CA THR A 332 1.78 3.14 1.78
C THR A 332 1.35 3.77 3.09
N CYS A 333 0.74 4.95 3.07
CA CYS A 333 0.29 5.67 4.25
C CYS A 333 -0.89 6.60 3.92
N LEU A 334 -1.76 6.79 4.92
CA LEU A 334 -2.96 7.62 4.83
C LEU A 334 -3.19 8.29 6.17
N CYS A 335 -3.43 9.61 6.18
CA CYS A 335 -3.73 10.35 7.39
C CYS A 335 -4.70 11.51 7.11
N PHE A 336 -5.50 11.85 8.11
CA PHE A 336 -6.41 12.99 8.05
C PHE A 336 -5.76 14.23 8.64
N SER A 337 -6.19 15.41 8.19
CA SER A 337 -5.93 16.66 8.90
C SER A 337 -6.53 16.63 10.30
N GLU A 338 -6.15 17.58 11.16
CA GLU A 338 -6.80 17.78 12.47
C GLU A 338 -7.87 18.89 12.43
N ILE A 339 -7.85 19.73 11.38
CA ILE A 339 -8.70 20.93 11.28
C ILE A 339 -9.53 20.94 10.00
N GLN A 340 -8.92 20.62 8.86
CA GLN A 340 -9.56 20.73 7.55
C GLN A 340 -10.20 19.40 7.13
N PRO A 341 -11.19 19.39 6.23
CA PRO A 341 -11.76 18.18 5.64
C PRO A 341 -10.82 17.53 4.59
N ASP A 342 -9.52 17.64 4.82
CA ASP A 342 -8.47 17.17 3.92
C ASP A 342 -7.82 15.90 4.50
N PHE A 343 -7.45 14.99 3.60
CA PHE A 343 -6.63 13.84 3.92
C PHE A 343 -5.48 13.69 2.93
N TYR A 344 -4.42 13.04 3.40
CA TYR A 344 -3.13 12.97 2.72
C TYR A 344 -2.77 11.51 2.49
N VAL A 345 -2.27 11.24 1.29
CA VAL A 345 -1.96 9.89 0.83
C VAL A 345 -0.51 9.86 0.35
N GLY A 346 0.27 8.91 0.85
CA GLY A 346 1.61 8.64 0.37
C GLY A 346 1.65 7.32 -0.38
N ARG A 347 2.40 7.29 -1.49
CA ARG A 347 2.49 6.14 -2.39
C ARG A 347 3.90 5.56 -2.46
N ALA A 348 3.98 4.33 -2.95
CA ALA A 348 5.24 3.61 -3.20
C ALA A 348 6.08 4.23 -4.33
N ASP A 349 5.52 5.08 -5.19
CA ASP A 349 6.32 5.81 -6.19
C ASP A 349 6.82 7.17 -5.69
N GLY A 350 6.60 7.50 -4.43
CA GLY A 350 6.97 8.78 -3.85
C GLY A 350 6.00 9.91 -4.13
N THR A 351 4.86 9.62 -4.76
CA THR A 351 3.77 10.58 -4.89
C THR A 351 3.09 10.77 -3.53
N ILE A 352 2.93 12.04 -3.15
CA ILE A 352 2.13 12.51 -2.03
C ILE A 352 0.96 13.28 -2.64
N GLU A 353 -0.26 12.92 -2.26
CA GLU A 353 -1.49 13.52 -2.77
C GLU A 353 -2.28 14.15 -1.63
N ILE A 354 -2.85 15.33 -1.90
CA ILE A 354 -3.82 15.97 -1.01
C ILE A 354 -5.21 15.81 -1.60
N TRP A 355 -6.13 15.29 -0.79
CA TRP A 355 -7.51 15.07 -1.17
C TRP A 355 -8.43 15.83 -0.22
N ARG A 356 -9.50 16.42 -0.75
CA ARG A 356 -10.53 17.14 0.00
C ARG A 356 -11.85 16.41 -0.06
N LEU A 357 -12.44 16.18 1.11
CA LEU A 357 -13.82 15.72 1.23
C LEU A 357 -14.77 16.89 0.89
N ASN A 358 -15.89 16.58 0.24
CA ASN A 358 -16.82 17.62 -0.18
C ASN A 358 -17.61 18.16 1.02
N GLU A 359 -17.84 19.46 1.02
CA GLU A 359 -18.69 20.14 2.00
C GLU A 359 -20.03 20.49 1.34
N THR A 360 -21.13 20.26 2.05
CA THR A 360 -22.47 20.66 1.62
C THR A 360 -23.02 21.73 2.56
N ILE A 361 -23.86 22.60 2.01
CA ILE A 361 -24.62 23.61 2.76
C ILE A 361 -26.06 23.15 2.72
N GLN A 362 -26.68 22.85 3.87
CA GLN A 362 -28.12 22.58 3.93
C GLN A 362 -28.87 23.91 3.99
N ASP A 363 -29.91 24.05 3.16
CA ASP A 363 -30.76 25.25 3.13
C ASP A 363 -31.40 25.49 4.52
N GLY A 364 -30.92 26.53 5.21
CA GLY A 364 -31.42 26.97 6.52
C GLY A 364 -30.41 26.91 7.66
N ASP A 365 -29.32 26.15 7.51
CA ASP A 365 -28.23 26.07 8.49
C ASP A 365 -26.99 26.84 8.01
N VAL A 366 -26.35 27.58 8.92
CA VAL A 366 -25.13 28.38 8.65
C VAL A 366 -23.86 27.52 8.70
N GLU A 367 -23.97 26.24 9.08
CA GLU A 367 -22.82 25.35 9.31
C GLU A 367 -22.56 24.45 8.09
N GLN A 368 -21.32 24.50 7.58
CA GLN A 368 -20.82 23.57 6.56
C GLN A 368 -20.67 22.17 7.16
N GLN A 369 -21.21 21.15 6.50
CA GLN A 369 -21.05 19.74 6.89
C GLN A 369 -20.31 18.97 5.82
N VAL A 370 -19.41 18.08 6.24
CA VAL A 370 -18.67 17.21 5.33
C VAL A 370 -19.59 16.08 4.88
N ASP A 371 -19.79 15.95 3.58
CA ASP A 371 -20.55 14.86 2.99
C ASP A 371 -19.60 13.72 2.60
N LEU A 372 -19.55 12.71 3.47
CA LEU A 372 -18.73 11.52 3.28
C LEU A 372 -19.27 10.58 2.17
N THR A 373 -20.51 10.78 1.71
CA THR A 373 -21.12 9.94 0.67
C THR A 373 -20.64 10.29 -0.73
N VAL A 374 -20.09 11.50 -0.92
CA VAL A 374 -19.58 11.97 -2.20
C VAL A 374 -18.07 11.75 -2.27
N SER A 375 -17.59 11.34 -3.44
CA SER A 375 -16.16 11.08 -3.67
C SER A 375 -15.31 12.36 -3.50
N PRO A 376 -14.12 12.25 -2.88
CA PRO A 376 -13.25 13.40 -2.64
C PRO A 376 -12.59 13.89 -3.92
N THR A 377 -12.10 15.13 -3.89
CA THR A 377 -11.38 15.77 -4.99
C THR A 377 -9.89 15.89 -4.69
N MET A 378 -9.03 15.56 -5.66
CA MET A 378 -7.58 15.73 -5.53
C MET A 378 -7.21 17.20 -5.72
N ILE A 379 -6.57 17.81 -4.73
CA ILE A 379 -6.21 19.23 -4.73
C ILE A 379 -4.84 19.45 -5.38
N ASP A 380 -3.83 18.71 -4.93
CA ASP A 380 -2.45 18.89 -5.34
C ASP A 380 -1.68 17.57 -5.18
N SER A 381 -0.53 17.46 -5.85
CA SER A 381 0.36 16.31 -5.75
C SER A 381 1.83 16.72 -5.80
N TYR A 382 2.66 16.01 -5.06
CA TYR A 382 4.11 16.19 -5.04
C TYR A 382 4.81 14.85 -5.17
N ASN A 383 5.82 14.71 -6.02
CA ASN A 383 6.57 13.46 -6.14
C ASN A 383 8.02 13.65 -5.66
N CYS A 384 8.43 12.82 -4.69
CA CYS A 384 9.79 12.85 -4.12
C CYS A 384 10.72 11.73 -4.66
N SER A 385 10.28 10.95 -5.65
CA SER A 385 11.01 9.87 -6.32
C SER A 385 11.44 8.67 -5.48
N GLU A 386 10.99 8.57 -4.23
CA GLU A 386 11.26 7.45 -3.30
C GLU A 386 9.98 7.06 -2.57
N SER A 387 9.76 5.78 -2.22
CA SER A 387 8.55 5.36 -1.52
C SER A 387 8.35 6.15 -0.23
N ILE A 388 7.16 6.68 -0.01
CA ILE A 388 6.80 7.28 1.27
C ILE A 388 6.51 6.17 2.28
N THR A 389 7.08 6.25 3.48
CA THR A 389 6.83 5.27 4.55
C THR A 389 5.94 5.85 5.64
N ASN A 390 6.04 7.15 5.93
CA ASN A 390 5.25 7.82 6.95
C ASN A 390 4.85 9.23 6.48
N LEU A 391 3.63 9.63 6.84
CA LEU A 391 3.11 10.98 6.65
C LEU A 391 2.56 11.50 7.99
N LEU A 392 2.90 12.74 8.33
CA LEU A 392 2.45 13.40 9.53
C LEU A 392 2.08 14.86 9.22
N PRO A 393 0.77 15.18 9.16
CA PRO A 393 0.31 16.54 9.02
C PRO A 393 0.49 17.29 10.33
N ILE A 394 1.09 18.47 10.27
CA ILE A 394 1.32 19.34 11.41
C ILE A 394 0.87 20.75 11.02
N ILE A 395 -0.04 21.31 11.81
CA ILE A 395 -0.43 22.71 11.65
C ILE A 395 0.62 23.60 12.29
N VAL A 396 1.21 24.50 11.51
CA VAL A 396 2.31 25.39 11.91
C VAL A 396 1.95 26.87 11.79
N GLY A 397 2.67 27.71 12.54
CA GLY A 397 2.52 29.15 12.52
C GLY A 397 1.21 29.67 13.13
N GLN A 398 1.01 30.99 13.04
CA GLN A 398 -0.20 31.66 13.55
C GLN A 398 -1.39 31.60 12.58
N ARG A 399 -1.13 31.26 11.31
CA ARG A 399 -2.13 31.17 10.24
C ARG A 399 -2.67 29.77 10.02
N ASN A 400 -2.25 28.83 10.87
CA ASN A 400 -2.55 27.40 10.73
C ASN A 400 -2.15 26.85 9.35
N ASP A 401 -0.95 27.20 8.89
CA ASP A 401 -0.41 26.66 7.63
C ASP A 401 -0.12 25.16 7.80
N LEU A 402 -0.32 24.38 6.74
CA LEU A 402 -0.06 22.94 6.75
C LEU A 402 1.41 22.65 6.45
N LEU A 403 2.08 21.95 7.37
CA LEU A 403 3.33 21.26 7.13
C LEU A 403 3.08 19.75 7.07
N LEU A 404 3.31 19.15 5.91
CA LEU A 404 3.33 17.69 5.75
C LEU A 404 4.75 17.18 5.98
N LEU A 405 5.00 16.60 7.16
CA LEU A 405 6.26 15.93 7.43
C LEU A 405 6.21 14.50 6.88
N CYS A 406 7.22 14.15 6.11
CA CYS A 406 7.28 12.93 5.33
C CYS A 406 8.59 12.18 5.63
N THR A 407 8.55 10.85 5.56
CA THR A 407 9.76 10.01 5.54
C THR A 407 9.75 9.07 4.33
N THR A 408 10.89 8.88 3.70
CA THR A 408 11.04 7.92 2.59
C THR A 408 11.61 6.58 3.05
N PHE A 409 11.53 5.56 2.19
CA PHE A 409 12.12 4.23 2.41
C PHE A 409 13.61 4.31 2.76
N THR A 410 14.37 5.17 2.09
CA THR A 410 15.82 5.36 2.33
C THR A 410 16.13 6.13 3.62
N GLY A 411 15.11 6.67 4.29
CA GLY A 411 15.23 7.40 5.55
C GLY A 411 15.35 8.92 5.41
N MET A 412 15.04 9.50 4.25
CA MET A 412 14.99 10.95 4.11
C MET A 412 13.80 11.53 4.85
N VAL A 413 14.05 12.42 5.81
CA VAL A 413 13.03 13.17 6.55
C VAL A 413 12.94 14.58 6.00
N PHE A 414 11.78 14.93 5.44
CA PHE A 414 11.55 16.23 4.82
C PHE A 414 10.14 16.75 5.09
N GLY A 415 9.95 18.06 5.04
CA GLY A 415 8.68 18.74 5.19
C GLY A 415 8.22 19.37 3.88
N LEU A 416 6.92 19.32 3.60
CA LEU A 416 6.27 20.09 2.54
C LEU A 416 5.37 21.15 3.18
N LEU A 417 5.73 22.41 3.03
CA LEU A 417 4.93 23.53 3.53
C LEU A 417 4.02 24.05 2.42
N GLN A 418 2.71 23.98 2.64
CA GLN A 418 1.72 24.55 1.73
C GLN A 418 1.49 26.02 2.08
N HIS A 419 1.71 26.93 1.14
CA HIS A 419 1.48 28.36 1.37
C HIS A 419 0.02 28.71 1.07
N GLY A 420 -0.70 29.26 2.05
CA GLY A 420 -1.98 29.89 1.79
C GLY A 420 -1.84 30.99 0.73
N GLN A 421 -2.81 31.09 -0.18
CA GLN A 421 -2.88 32.21 -1.13
C GLN A 421 -2.76 33.52 -0.33
N THR A 422 -1.88 34.44 -0.76
CA THR A 422 -1.52 35.74 -0.13
C THR A 422 -0.41 35.76 0.94
N LYS A 423 0.85 35.70 0.50
CA LYS A 423 1.79 36.86 0.45
C LYS A 423 3.17 36.35 0.06
N GLN A 424 3.85 37.14 -0.77
CA GLN A 424 5.25 37.01 -1.13
C GLN A 424 6.14 36.84 0.12
N MET A 425 6.40 35.60 0.55
CA MET A 425 7.79 35.31 0.90
C MET A 425 8.56 35.54 -0.39
N LYS A 426 9.56 36.44 -0.34
CA LYS A 426 10.47 36.72 -1.46
C LYS A 426 10.65 35.42 -2.23
N GLN A 427 10.20 35.38 -3.49
CA GLN A 427 10.46 34.26 -4.38
C GLN A 427 11.95 33.97 -4.24
N PHE A 428 12.29 32.93 -3.48
CA PHE A 428 13.65 32.45 -3.40
C PHE A 428 13.86 31.84 -4.76
N ASN A 429 14.34 32.68 -5.68
CA ASN A 429 14.81 32.28 -6.98
C ASN A 429 15.66 31.02 -6.74
N PRO A 430 15.43 29.87 -7.39
CA PRO A 430 16.20 28.64 -7.14
C PRO A 430 17.72 28.87 -7.24
N ASN A 431 18.15 29.87 -8.02
CA ASN A 431 19.53 30.36 -8.05
C ASN A 431 20.03 30.97 -6.72
N TYR A 432 19.17 31.59 -5.90
CA TYR A 432 19.52 32.15 -4.59
C TYR A 432 19.78 31.07 -3.54
N LEU A 433 19.12 29.91 -3.64
CA LEU A 433 19.40 28.74 -2.79
C LEU A 433 20.78 28.13 -3.12
N MET A 434 21.17 28.05 -4.40
CA MET A 434 22.52 27.61 -4.79
C MET A 434 23.64 28.59 -4.37
N ILE A 435 23.30 29.86 -4.06
CA ILE A 435 24.27 30.94 -3.76
C ILE A 435 24.27 31.33 -2.27
N SER A 436 23.47 30.67 -1.41
CA SER A 436 23.53 30.95 0.03
C SER A 436 24.88 30.50 0.60
N LYS A 437 25.49 31.33 1.44
CA LYS A 437 26.77 31.00 2.10
C LYS A 437 26.67 29.70 2.89
N GLU A 438 25.52 29.45 3.52
CA GLU A 438 25.26 28.23 4.28
C GLU A 438 25.23 26.98 3.39
N ASN A 439 24.64 27.05 2.20
CA ASN A 439 24.65 25.93 1.25
C ASN A 439 26.04 25.71 0.65
N ALA A 440 26.80 26.78 0.37
CA ALA A 440 28.18 26.67 -0.08
C ALA A 440 29.08 26.01 0.98
N ASP A 441 28.92 26.39 2.26
CA ASP A 441 29.65 25.79 3.38
C ASP A 441 29.24 24.32 3.58
N ARG A 442 27.95 23.99 3.44
CA ARG A 442 27.43 22.61 3.49
C ARG A 442 27.98 21.75 2.36
N ILE A 443 28.00 22.27 1.13
CA ILE A 443 28.59 21.58 -0.04
C ILE A 443 30.08 21.31 0.20
N ARG A 444 30.84 22.28 0.73
CA ARG A 444 32.26 22.10 1.04
C ARG A 444 32.47 21.01 2.10
N SER A 445 31.69 21.04 3.19
CA SER A 445 31.76 20.01 4.23
C SER A 445 31.48 18.61 3.67
N LEU A 446 30.45 18.48 2.82
CA LEU A 446 30.13 17.22 2.16
C LEU A 446 31.25 16.74 1.22
N GLN A 447 31.87 17.65 0.47
CA GLN A 447 33.01 17.31 -0.39
C GLN A 447 34.21 16.77 0.41
N ASP A 448 34.52 17.38 1.55
CA ASP A 448 35.61 16.92 2.41
C ASP A 448 35.29 15.58 3.07
N GLU A 449 34.03 15.37 3.47
CA GLU A 449 33.56 14.09 3.98
C GLU A 449 33.61 12.98 2.91
N CYS A 450 33.15 13.25 1.69
CA CYS A 450 33.25 12.31 0.57
C CYS A 450 34.71 11.88 0.32
N LYS A 451 35.65 12.83 0.25
CA LYS A 451 37.08 12.51 0.07
C LYS A 451 37.64 11.64 1.20
N ARG A 452 37.25 11.93 2.45
CA ARG A 452 37.67 11.14 3.62
C ARG A 452 37.13 9.71 3.53
N MET A 453 35.84 9.56 3.20
CA MET A 453 35.16 8.26 3.07
C MET A 453 35.70 7.44 1.90
N GLU A 454 35.99 8.07 0.76
CA GLU A 454 36.61 7.42 -0.41
C GLU A 454 37.99 6.85 -0.07
N LYS A 455 38.83 7.62 0.63
CA LYS A 455 40.15 7.14 1.08
C LYS A 455 40.03 5.96 2.05
N GLN A 456 39.09 6.01 2.97
CA GLN A 456 38.82 4.91 3.90
C GLN A 456 38.34 3.65 3.16
N LEU A 457 37.40 3.81 2.22
CA LEU A 457 36.88 2.73 1.40
C LEU A 457 37.97 2.07 0.56
N GLU A 458 38.86 2.86 -0.05
CA GLU A 458 39.97 2.33 -0.86
C GLU A 458 40.97 1.52 -0.03
N ASN A 459 41.25 1.95 1.20
CA ASN A 459 42.08 1.19 2.13
C ASN A 459 41.42 -0.14 2.51
N GLU A 460 40.13 -0.14 2.85
CA GLU A 460 39.41 -1.37 3.19
C GLU A 460 39.24 -2.31 1.99
N ARG A 461 39.08 -1.78 0.77
CA ARG A 461 39.09 -2.60 -0.46
C ARG A 461 40.40 -3.33 -0.67
N LYS A 462 41.54 -2.66 -0.45
CA LYS A 462 42.87 -3.28 -0.51
C LYS A 462 43.05 -4.34 0.55
N ASN A 463 42.57 -4.07 1.78
CA ASN A 463 42.58 -5.06 2.87
C ASN A 463 41.75 -6.29 2.52
N TYR A 464 40.52 -6.09 2.03
CA TYR A 464 39.63 -7.17 1.60
C TYR A 464 40.26 -8.02 0.50
N ALA A 465 40.75 -7.39 -0.58
CA ALA A 465 41.40 -8.09 -1.68
C ALA A 465 42.63 -8.91 -1.25
N LYS A 466 43.45 -8.36 -0.34
CA LYS A 466 44.60 -9.06 0.25
C LYS A 466 44.16 -10.30 1.03
N ASN A 467 43.14 -10.17 1.87
CA ASN A 467 42.62 -11.28 2.69
C ASN A 467 41.98 -12.40 1.84
N THR A 468 41.26 -12.03 0.78
CA THR A 468 40.68 -13.00 -0.18
C THR A 468 41.79 -13.73 -0.96
N ALA A 469 42.82 -13.01 -1.43
CA ALA A 469 43.94 -13.62 -2.15
C ALA A 469 44.73 -14.61 -1.28
N MET A 470 44.96 -14.28 -0.01
CA MET A 470 45.62 -15.16 0.96
C MET A 470 44.80 -16.45 1.21
N ALA A 471 43.47 -16.36 1.28
CA ALA A 471 42.57 -17.50 1.44
C ALA A 471 42.68 -18.50 0.28
N SER A 472 42.70 -18.01 -0.96
CA SER A 472 42.84 -18.85 -2.16
C SER A 472 44.20 -19.55 -2.26
N SER A 473 45.28 -18.94 -1.74
CA SER A 473 46.62 -19.56 -1.74
C SER A 473 46.80 -20.67 -0.70
N ALA A 474 46.05 -20.63 0.41
CA ALA A 474 46.10 -21.68 1.43
C ALA A 474 45.41 -22.98 0.96
N ILE A 475 44.34 -22.86 0.17
CA ILE A 475 43.57 -23.99 -0.39
C ILE A 475 44.35 -24.73 -1.49
N ALA A 476 45.22 -24.03 -2.23
CA ALA A 476 46.01 -24.62 -3.32
C ALA A 476 47.18 -25.51 -2.82
N ASN A 477 47.65 -25.33 -1.58
CA ASN A 477 48.78 -26.09 -1.02
C ASN A 477 48.36 -27.40 -0.34
N THR A 478 47.07 -27.70 -0.20
CA THR A 478 46.53 -28.91 0.45
C THR A 478 46.09 -30.00 -0.54
N ILE A 479 46.51 -29.95 -1.81
CA ILE A 479 46.12 -30.94 -2.83
C ILE A 479 46.86 -32.29 -2.66
N ASN A 480 47.94 -32.36 -1.88
CA ASN A 480 48.76 -33.57 -1.75
C ASN A 480 48.68 -34.33 -0.40
N ASP A 481 47.96 -33.82 0.60
CA ASP A 481 47.78 -34.49 1.90
C ASP A 481 46.30 -34.48 2.30
N GLU A 482 45.83 -35.57 2.94
CA GLU A 482 44.42 -35.74 3.34
C GLU A 482 43.89 -34.52 4.14
N PRO A 483 42.66 -34.04 3.84
CA PRO A 483 42.14 -32.80 4.41
C PRO A 483 41.71 -33.00 5.86
N THR A 484 42.58 -32.66 6.81
CA THR A 484 42.18 -32.31 8.18
C THR A 484 41.80 -30.83 8.22
N ILE A 485 40.68 -30.49 7.60
CA ILE A 485 40.14 -29.12 7.65
C ILE A 485 39.57 -28.88 9.05
N ASN A 486 40.36 -28.23 9.92
CA ASN A 486 39.78 -27.53 11.06
C ASN A 486 38.90 -26.40 10.49
N ALA A 487 37.58 -26.49 10.69
CA ALA A 487 36.57 -25.59 10.12
C ALA A 487 36.69 -24.10 10.52
N ASN A 488 37.75 -23.70 11.25
CA ASN A 488 37.92 -22.37 11.82
C ASN A 488 38.97 -21.48 11.10
N ASP A 489 39.71 -22.00 10.10
CA ASP A 489 40.80 -21.24 9.43
C ASP A 489 40.49 -20.80 7.98
N GLY A 490 39.24 -20.95 7.52
CA GLY A 490 38.81 -20.46 6.20
C GLY A 490 38.38 -19.00 6.24
N ASN A 491 39.15 -18.10 5.64
CA ASN A 491 38.72 -16.71 5.40
C ASN A 491 37.51 -16.68 4.44
N LEU A 492 36.29 -16.72 4.99
CA LEU A 492 35.05 -16.68 4.23
C LEU A 492 34.72 -15.26 3.78
N SER A 493 34.42 -15.09 2.49
CA SER A 493 33.90 -13.82 1.96
C SER A 493 32.42 -13.69 2.28
N VAL A 494 32.04 -12.63 3.00
CA VAL A 494 30.64 -12.34 3.34
C VAL A 494 30.04 -11.45 2.26
N LEU A 495 28.88 -11.86 1.72
CA LEU A 495 28.14 -11.05 0.75
C LEU A 495 27.36 -9.95 1.46
N PRO A 496 27.42 -8.69 0.98
CA PRO A 496 26.60 -7.63 1.51
C PRO A 496 25.14 -7.89 1.16
N PHE A 497 24.31 -7.99 2.19
CA PHE A 497 22.86 -8.00 2.06
C PHE A 497 22.37 -6.57 1.88
N PHE A 498 21.33 -6.40 1.08
CA PHE A 498 20.66 -5.12 0.92
C PHE A 498 19.14 -5.27 0.90
N ALA A 499 18.40 -4.27 1.37
CA ALA A 499 16.95 -4.33 1.37
C ALA A 499 16.37 -4.08 -0.04
N ILE A 500 15.41 -4.92 -0.43
CA ILE A 500 14.56 -4.73 -1.61
C ILE A 500 13.12 -4.65 -1.13
N ASN A 501 12.44 -3.57 -1.51
CA ASN A 501 11.02 -3.36 -1.35
C ASN A 501 10.35 -3.55 -2.73
N ASP A 502 9.62 -4.65 -2.89
CA ASP A 502 9.03 -5.03 -4.17
C ASP A 502 7.51 -5.23 -4.10
N SER A 503 6.84 -5.00 -5.23
CA SER A 503 5.40 -5.29 -5.38
C SER A 503 5.08 -5.77 -6.79
N PHE A 504 4.18 -6.74 -6.90
CA PHE A 504 3.73 -7.30 -8.18
C PHE A 504 2.20 -7.30 -8.22
N VAL A 505 1.60 -6.37 -8.96
CA VAL A 505 0.15 -6.08 -8.89
C VAL A 505 -0.47 -6.03 -10.29
N LEU A 506 -1.63 -6.67 -10.45
CA LEU A 506 -2.46 -6.59 -11.66
C LEU A 506 -3.31 -5.30 -11.65
N HIS A 507 -3.23 -4.55 -12.74
CA HIS A 507 -4.00 -3.32 -12.97
C HIS A 507 -5.19 -3.53 -13.92
N ASN A 508 -6.08 -2.53 -13.99
CA ASN A 508 -7.33 -2.60 -14.73
C ASN A 508 -7.17 -2.63 -16.26
N ASP A 509 -5.98 -2.30 -16.76
CA ASP A 509 -5.57 -2.28 -18.17
C ASP A 509 -4.99 -3.63 -18.65
N ALA A 510 -5.20 -4.69 -17.86
CA ALA A 510 -4.67 -6.03 -18.11
C ALA A 510 -3.14 -6.06 -18.23
N SER A 511 -2.46 -5.31 -17.35
CA SER A 511 -1.01 -5.36 -17.18
C SER A 511 -0.64 -5.60 -15.73
N TYR A 512 0.44 -6.34 -15.52
CA TYR A 512 1.10 -6.44 -14.23
C TYR A 512 2.19 -5.38 -14.13
N ILE A 513 2.26 -4.73 -12.98
CA ILE A 513 3.33 -3.79 -12.65
C ILE A 513 4.20 -4.42 -11.56
N LEU A 514 5.45 -4.71 -11.92
CA LEU A 514 6.52 -5.07 -11.01
C LEU A 514 7.28 -3.81 -10.61
N MET A 515 7.19 -3.44 -9.34
CA MET A 515 8.00 -2.39 -8.74
C MET A 515 9.13 -3.01 -7.94
N LEU A 516 10.35 -2.52 -8.15
CA LEU A 516 11.53 -2.86 -7.37
C LEU A 516 12.11 -1.56 -6.81
N GLU A 517 12.25 -1.45 -5.51
CA GLU A 517 12.95 -0.36 -4.85
C GLU A 517 14.05 -0.92 -3.95
N VAL A 518 15.24 -0.37 -4.05
CA VAL A 518 16.46 -0.87 -3.41
C VAL A 518 17.09 0.26 -2.62
N GLU A 519 17.62 -0.05 -1.44
CA GLU A 519 18.27 0.96 -0.58
C GLU A 519 19.52 1.61 -1.19
N VAL A 520 20.09 0.95 -2.18
CA VAL A 520 21.29 1.34 -2.92
C VAL A 520 20.95 1.35 -4.40
N SER A 521 21.67 2.14 -5.19
CA SER A 521 21.40 2.25 -6.62
C SER A 521 21.51 0.88 -7.31
N ILE A 522 20.54 0.61 -8.17
CA ILE A 522 20.46 -0.56 -9.04
C ILE A 522 21.51 -0.40 -10.15
N ASP A 523 22.20 -1.50 -10.46
CA ASP A 523 23.09 -1.58 -11.62
C ASP A 523 22.36 -2.25 -12.79
N VAL A 524 21.92 -3.48 -12.54
CA VAL A 524 21.26 -4.33 -13.53
C VAL A 524 20.13 -5.11 -12.86
N VAL A 525 19.00 -5.23 -13.57
CA VAL A 525 17.95 -6.19 -13.25
C VAL A 525 17.82 -7.16 -14.40
N VAL A 526 17.89 -8.46 -14.13
CA VAL A 526 17.64 -9.51 -15.13
C VAL A 526 16.30 -10.15 -14.82
N LEU A 527 15.41 -10.16 -15.80
CA LEU A 527 14.12 -10.85 -15.77
C LEU A 527 14.22 -12.10 -16.63
N HIS A 528 13.92 -13.25 -16.03
CA HIS A 528 13.83 -14.53 -16.69
C HIS A 528 12.44 -15.12 -16.48
N CYS A 529 11.77 -15.52 -17.56
CA CYS A 529 10.48 -16.20 -17.49
C CYS A 529 10.42 -17.34 -18.50
N ASP A 530 9.77 -18.45 -18.10
CA ASP A 530 9.54 -19.61 -18.96
C ASP A 530 8.32 -19.46 -19.88
N LEU A 531 7.71 -18.28 -19.93
CA LEU A 531 6.51 -17.95 -20.70
C LEU A 531 6.75 -16.78 -21.64
N PRO A 532 6.04 -16.71 -22.79
CA PRO A 532 5.94 -15.49 -23.57
C PRO A 532 5.32 -14.39 -22.70
N LEU A 533 6.06 -13.30 -22.57
CA LEU A 533 5.64 -12.10 -21.86
C LEU A 533 5.76 -10.91 -22.80
N ASP A 534 4.69 -10.13 -22.89
CA ASP A 534 4.70 -8.84 -23.57
C ASP A 534 5.19 -7.76 -22.60
N LEU A 535 6.38 -7.21 -22.86
CA LEU A 535 6.94 -6.12 -22.05
C LEU A 535 6.46 -4.78 -22.60
N ILE A 536 5.80 -4.01 -21.74
CA ILE A 536 5.20 -2.73 -22.11
C ILE A 536 6.15 -1.62 -21.66
N ASP A 537 6.48 -0.71 -22.58
CA ASP A 537 7.34 0.41 -22.26
C ASP A 537 6.75 1.30 -21.17
N CYS A 538 7.61 1.67 -20.22
CA CYS A 538 7.28 2.57 -19.12
C CYS A 538 8.01 3.89 -19.35
N GLU A 539 7.29 4.98 -19.59
CA GLU A 539 7.90 6.32 -19.77
C GLU A 539 8.80 6.75 -18.58
N ARG A 540 8.44 6.30 -17.36
CA ARG A 540 9.20 6.57 -16.13
C ARG A 540 10.46 5.72 -15.99
N ASN A 541 10.62 4.68 -16.80
CA ASN A 541 11.76 3.78 -16.76
C ASN A 541 12.84 4.29 -17.72
N SER A 542 13.96 4.76 -17.16
CA SER A 542 15.12 5.22 -17.93
C SER A 542 16.17 4.12 -18.15
N ALA A 543 15.88 2.86 -17.82
CA ALA A 543 16.81 1.76 -18.01
C ALA A 543 16.89 1.40 -19.50
N VAL A 544 18.08 1.01 -19.94
CA VAL A 544 18.26 0.44 -21.28
C VAL A 544 17.87 -1.03 -21.21
N ILE A 545 16.93 -1.42 -22.08
CA ILE A 545 16.42 -2.78 -22.16
C ILE A 545 17.19 -3.53 -23.25
N SER A 546 17.67 -4.71 -22.92
CA SER A 546 18.26 -5.65 -23.87
C SER A 546 17.50 -6.97 -23.80
N PHE A 547 16.92 -7.37 -24.92
CA PHE A 547 16.32 -8.69 -25.12
C PHE A 547 17.43 -9.63 -25.57
N ASN A 548 17.54 -10.78 -24.93
CA ASN A 548 18.38 -11.84 -25.46
C ASN A 548 17.56 -12.60 -26.50
N ASP A 549 17.90 -12.45 -27.77
CA ASP A 549 17.29 -13.21 -28.85
C ASP A 549 17.71 -14.68 -28.72
N ASP A 550 16.82 -15.53 -28.22
CA ASP A 550 17.00 -17.00 -28.21
C ASP A 550 16.80 -17.64 -29.59
N GLN A 551 16.86 -16.84 -30.67
CA GLN A 551 16.87 -17.34 -32.03
C GLN A 551 18.14 -16.88 -32.75
N MET A 552 19.20 -17.70 -32.65
CA MET A 552 20.15 -18.06 -33.72
C MET A 552 21.37 -18.81 -33.15
N ILE A 553 21.18 -20.05 -32.69
CA ILE A 553 22.22 -21.09 -32.88
C ILE A 553 21.75 -21.98 -34.03
N ASN A 554 21.71 -21.41 -35.23
CA ASN A 554 21.67 -22.21 -36.45
C ASN A 554 23.09 -22.75 -36.69
N GLY A 555 23.35 -24.00 -36.30
CA GLY A 555 24.55 -24.69 -36.75
C GLY A 555 25.01 -25.93 -35.99
N VAL A 556 24.52 -26.21 -34.78
CA VAL A 556 24.93 -27.42 -34.05
C VAL A 556 23.70 -28.08 -33.44
N ASN A 557 23.37 -29.26 -33.97
CA ASN A 557 22.38 -30.19 -33.47
C ASN A 557 22.87 -30.86 -32.16
N ASP A 558 23.20 -30.06 -31.15
CA ASP A 558 23.48 -30.61 -29.83
C ASP A 558 22.22 -30.56 -28.97
N PHE A 559 21.80 -31.74 -28.55
CA PHE A 559 20.70 -32.03 -27.66
C PHE A 559 20.81 -31.22 -26.36
N ASN A 560 20.26 -30.02 -26.33
CA ASN A 560 19.76 -29.39 -25.10
C ASN A 560 18.51 -28.58 -25.45
N ILE A 561 17.42 -29.00 -24.84
CA ILE A 561 16.06 -28.48 -24.95
C ILE A 561 16.06 -27.08 -24.32
N ILE A 562 16.43 -26.04 -25.07
CA ILE A 562 16.17 -24.66 -24.65
C ILE A 562 14.74 -24.37 -25.12
N ASN A 563 13.86 -24.10 -24.15
CA ASN A 563 12.45 -23.86 -24.42
C ASN A 563 12.32 -22.62 -25.32
N PRO A 564 11.67 -22.71 -26.50
CA PRO A 564 11.59 -21.61 -27.47
C PRO A 564 10.79 -20.39 -26.97
N ASN A 565 10.21 -20.48 -25.77
CA ASN A 565 9.34 -19.48 -25.17
C ASN A 565 9.96 -18.82 -23.92
N GLN A 566 11.27 -18.96 -23.72
CA GLN A 566 11.96 -18.29 -22.62
C GLN A 566 12.19 -16.82 -22.94
N VAL A 567 11.76 -15.96 -22.03
CA VAL A 567 12.00 -14.51 -22.09
C VAL A 567 13.12 -14.20 -21.12
N LEU A 568 14.26 -13.77 -21.65
CA LEU A 568 15.39 -13.28 -20.87
C LEU A 568 15.68 -11.83 -21.25
N VAL A 569 15.47 -10.94 -20.29
CA VAL A 569 15.53 -9.49 -20.49
C VAL A 569 16.42 -8.86 -19.44
N THR A 570 17.33 -8.00 -19.89
CA THR A 570 18.26 -7.28 -19.04
C THR A 570 17.95 -5.79 -19.05
N PHE A 571 17.66 -5.23 -17.88
CA PHE A 571 17.47 -3.81 -17.64
C PHE A 571 18.75 -3.21 -17.05
N ARG A 572 19.45 -2.39 -17.81
CA ARG A 572 20.65 -1.69 -17.35
C ARG A 572 20.31 -0.27 -16.93
N CYS A 573 20.48 0.01 -15.65
CA CYS A 573 20.25 1.34 -15.10
C CYS A 573 21.48 2.23 -15.32
N GLN A 574 21.37 3.27 -16.15
CA GLN A 574 22.50 4.15 -16.46
C GLN A 574 22.78 5.15 -15.33
N THR A 575 21.72 5.76 -14.81
CA THR A 575 21.73 6.72 -13.71
C THR A 575 21.68 6.02 -12.34
N ASN A 576 21.89 6.77 -11.26
CA ASN A 576 21.76 6.25 -9.89
C ASN A 576 20.28 6.05 -9.52
N THR A 577 19.65 5.04 -10.12
CA THR A 577 18.24 4.70 -9.88
C THR A 577 18.15 3.71 -8.71
N SER A 578 17.43 4.08 -7.65
CA SER A 578 17.07 3.16 -6.56
C SER A 578 15.80 2.37 -6.86
N ARG A 579 14.99 2.81 -7.84
CA ARG A 579 13.71 2.20 -8.18
C ARG A 579 13.61 1.87 -9.66
N LEU A 580 12.97 0.74 -9.97
CA LEU A 580 12.67 0.29 -11.33
C LEU A 580 11.21 -0.18 -11.40
N GLU A 581 10.49 0.30 -12.42
CA GLU A 581 9.13 -0.13 -12.76
C GLU A 581 9.18 -0.93 -14.05
N ILE A 582 8.72 -2.18 -14.00
CA ILE A 582 8.61 -3.07 -15.16
C ILE A 582 7.14 -3.41 -15.35
N ARG A 583 6.60 -3.10 -16.53
CA ARG A 583 5.22 -3.45 -16.88
C ARG A 583 5.24 -4.61 -17.86
N LEU A 584 4.46 -5.64 -17.55
CA LEU A 584 4.42 -6.86 -18.33
C LEU A 584 2.98 -7.36 -18.45
N ARG A 585 2.68 -8.01 -19.57
CA ARG A 585 1.38 -8.63 -19.83
C ARG A 585 1.59 -10.11 -20.17
N PRO A 586 1.11 -11.02 -19.31
CA PRO A 586 1.12 -12.44 -19.63
C PRO A 586 -0.01 -12.78 -20.61
N VAL A 587 0.13 -13.92 -21.28
CA VAL A 587 -0.93 -14.52 -22.10
C VAL A 587 -1.82 -15.39 -21.20
N GLU A 588 -3.11 -15.10 -21.18
CA GLU A 588 -4.09 -15.88 -20.43
C GLU A 588 -4.13 -17.35 -20.89
N GLY A 589 -4.22 -18.27 -19.95
CA GLY A 589 -4.12 -19.72 -20.16
C GLY A 589 -2.72 -20.30 -19.94
N GLN A 590 -1.68 -19.47 -19.94
CA GLN A 590 -0.30 -19.89 -19.66
C GLN A 590 0.09 -19.57 -18.21
N HIS A 591 0.92 -20.40 -17.60
CA HIS A 591 1.28 -20.28 -16.19
C HIS A 591 2.72 -20.70 -15.93
N GLY A 592 3.37 -20.08 -14.94
CA GLY A 592 4.81 -20.21 -14.75
C GLY A 592 5.37 -19.22 -13.74
N THR A 593 6.69 -19.16 -13.64
CA THR A 593 7.39 -18.28 -12.68
C THR A 593 8.20 -17.22 -13.43
N ILE A 594 8.19 -16.00 -12.91
CA ILE A 594 9.10 -14.92 -13.28
C ILE A 594 10.17 -14.84 -12.21
N SER A 595 11.43 -15.03 -12.61
CA SER A 595 12.61 -14.88 -11.75
C SER A 595 13.31 -13.57 -12.07
N VAL A 596 13.54 -12.77 -11.05
CA VAL A 596 14.09 -11.42 -11.15
C VAL A 596 15.35 -11.32 -10.32
N TYR A 597 16.48 -11.06 -10.97
CA TYR A 597 17.80 -10.95 -10.36
C TYR A 597 18.17 -9.48 -10.27
N VAL A 598 18.27 -8.95 -9.05
CA VAL A 598 18.59 -7.55 -8.78
C VAL A 598 20.05 -7.43 -8.37
N ILE A 599 20.83 -6.72 -9.17
CA ILE A 599 22.25 -6.45 -8.93
C ILE A 599 22.40 -4.97 -8.57
N SER A 600 22.95 -4.69 -7.39
CA SER A 600 23.13 -3.32 -6.92
C SER A 600 24.55 -2.78 -7.16
N ARG A 601 24.73 -1.48 -6.99
CA ARG A 601 26.01 -0.77 -7.10
C ARG A 601 26.81 -0.77 -5.79
N ILE A 602 26.78 -1.88 -5.05
CA ILE A 602 27.60 -2.09 -3.85
C ILE A 602 28.88 -2.86 -4.16
N THR A 603 29.88 -2.72 -3.30
CA THR A 603 31.16 -3.43 -3.41
C THR A 603 31.45 -4.20 -2.12
N PRO A 604 31.60 -5.55 -2.18
CA PRO A 604 31.56 -6.41 -3.36
C PRO A 604 30.15 -6.48 -3.98
N LYS A 605 30.08 -6.74 -5.29
CA LYS A 605 28.80 -6.88 -6.00
C LYS A 605 28.02 -8.06 -5.43
N SER A 606 26.75 -7.85 -5.12
CA SER A 606 25.85 -8.93 -4.75
C SER A 606 24.58 -8.89 -5.61
N CYS A 607 23.98 -10.06 -5.75
CA CYS A 607 22.74 -10.28 -6.49
C CYS A 607 21.73 -10.89 -5.54
N GLN A 608 20.50 -10.40 -5.56
CA GLN A 608 19.37 -11.04 -4.88
C GLN A 608 18.31 -11.42 -5.88
N THR A 609 17.71 -12.60 -5.70
CA THR A 609 16.64 -13.10 -6.56
C THR A 609 15.28 -12.88 -5.89
N ARG A 610 14.29 -12.52 -6.71
CA ARG A 610 12.86 -12.51 -6.37
C ARG A 610 12.12 -13.37 -7.38
N SER A 611 11.05 -14.03 -6.96
CA SER A 611 10.26 -14.93 -7.81
C SER A 611 8.77 -14.62 -7.67
N TYR A 612 8.09 -14.48 -8.80
CA TYR A 612 6.67 -14.16 -8.88
C TYR A 612 5.94 -15.23 -9.70
N GLN A 613 4.74 -15.63 -9.27
CA GLN A 613 3.94 -16.65 -9.96
C GLN A 613 2.94 -15.98 -10.90
N ILE A 614 2.81 -16.53 -12.10
CA ILE A 614 1.76 -16.22 -13.07
C ILE A 614 0.80 -17.39 -13.11
N GLN A 615 -0.44 -17.16 -12.71
CA GLN A 615 -1.50 -18.16 -12.77
C GLN A 615 -2.09 -18.29 -14.20
N PRO A 616 -2.71 -19.43 -14.55
CA PRO A 616 -3.42 -19.61 -15.82
C PRO A 616 -4.42 -18.48 -16.10
N LEU A 617 -5.28 -18.13 -15.14
CA LEU A 617 -6.19 -16.99 -15.24
C LEU A 617 -5.56 -15.70 -14.70
N SER A 618 -4.34 -15.39 -15.13
CA SER A 618 -3.57 -14.24 -14.66
C SER A 618 -4.23 -12.87 -14.91
N LEU A 619 -5.17 -12.76 -15.86
CA LEU A 619 -5.84 -11.49 -16.14
C LEU A 619 -7.16 -11.33 -15.38
N HIS A 620 -7.50 -12.26 -14.49
CA HIS A 620 -8.68 -12.17 -13.63
C HIS A 620 -8.35 -11.44 -12.32
N LYS A 621 -9.28 -10.61 -11.87
CA LYS A 621 -9.19 -9.84 -10.63
C LYS A 621 -10.40 -10.14 -9.78
N ARG A 622 -10.22 -10.37 -8.47
CA ARG A 622 -11.36 -10.60 -7.58
C ARG A 622 -12.30 -9.38 -7.58
N GLN A 623 -13.59 -9.57 -7.35
CA GLN A 623 -14.57 -8.49 -7.24
C GLN A 623 -15.63 -8.79 -6.17
N TYR A 624 -16.52 -7.83 -5.91
CA TYR A 624 -17.63 -7.97 -4.98
C TYR A 624 -18.65 -9.03 -5.42
N SER A 625 -19.29 -9.65 -4.44
CA SER A 625 -20.28 -10.75 -4.60
C SER A 625 -21.65 -10.39 -5.19
N ASN A 626 -21.80 -9.24 -5.85
CA ASN A 626 -23.11 -8.68 -6.24
C ASN A 626 -23.46 -8.78 -7.74
N THR A 627 -22.69 -9.50 -8.55
CA THR A 627 -22.88 -9.50 -10.01
C THR A 627 -23.49 -10.81 -10.52
N SER A 628 -24.55 -10.71 -11.33
CA SER A 628 -25.16 -11.84 -12.05
C SER A 628 -24.56 -12.02 -13.45
N ILE A 629 -24.68 -13.23 -14.00
CA ILE A 629 -24.22 -13.57 -15.36
C ILE A 629 -25.45 -13.88 -16.21
N ASP A 630 -25.65 -13.15 -17.32
CA ASP A 630 -26.83 -13.31 -18.19
C ASP A 630 -26.79 -14.59 -19.03
N TYR A 631 -25.61 -14.95 -19.57
CA TYR A 631 -25.39 -16.16 -20.36
C TYR A 631 -24.29 -17.02 -19.73
N PRO A 632 -24.57 -17.68 -18.59
CA PRO A 632 -23.58 -18.44 -17.84
C PRO A 632 -23.22 -19.76 -18.52
N ASN A 633 -21.98 -19.89 -18.97
CA ASN A 633 -21.39 -21.20 -19.26
C ASN A 633 -20.94 -21.83 -17.94
N ARG A 634 -21.22 -23.12 -17.75
CA ARG A 634 -20.97 -23.82 -16.49
C ARG A 634 -20.01 -25.00 -16.71
N LEU A 635 -19.06 -25.13 -15.80
CA LEU A 635 -18.18 -26.28 -15.64
C LEU A 635 -18.38 -26.84 -14.24
N SER A 636 -18.80 -28.08 -14.15
CA SER A 636 -18.96 -28.82 -12.90
C SER A 636 -18.01 -30.00 -12.89
N ILE A 637 -17.13 -30.04 -11.89
CA ILE A 637 -16.15 -31.10 -11.68
C ILE A 637 -16.50 -31.78 -10.37
N THR A 638 -16.80 -33.07 -10.42
CA THR A 638 -17.11 -33.91 -9.26
C THR A 638 -16.06 -35.00 -9.13
N GLY A 639 -15.75 -35.45 -7.91
CA GLY A 639 -14.74 -36.49 -7.72
C GLY A 639 -14.42 -36.77 -6.26
N GLN A 640 -13.47 -37.70 -6.05
CA GLN A 640 -13.03 -38.10 -4.71
C GLN A 640 -11.89 -37.21 -4.20
N PHE A 641 -12.13 -35.90 -4.11
CA PHE A 641 -11.17 -34.92 -3.60
C PHE A 641 -11.73 -34.12 -2.43
N GLY A 642 -10.85 -33.71 -1.51
CA GLY A 642 -11.22 -32.89 -0.38
C GLY A 642 -11.34 -31.41 -0.74
N LEU A 643 -11.92 -30.62 0.17
CA LEU A 643 -11.95 -29.16 0.06
C LEU A 643 -10.53 -28.56 -0.04
N ALA A 644 -9.54 -29.17 0.61
CA ALA A 644 -8.15 -28.73 0.56
C ALA A 644 -7.53 -28.90 -0.83
N ASP A 645 -7.82 -30.00 -1.53
CA ASP A 645 -7.33 -30.24 -2.89
C ASP A 645 -7.99 -29.26 -3.87
N ALA A 646 -9.31 -29.11 -3.77
CA ALA A 646 -10.09 -28.17 -4.57
C ALA A 646 -9.60 -26.72 -4.40
N HIS A 647 -9.37 -26.30 -3.15
CA HIS A 647 -8.80 -24.99 -2.83
C HIS A 647 -7.39 -24.81 -3.39
N THR A 648 -6.55 -25.85 -3.29
CA THR A 648 -5.19 -25.82 -3.84
C THR A 648 -5.21 -25.66 -5.36
N TRP A 649 -6.08 -26.38 -6.07
CA TRP A 649 -6.23 -26.24 -7.52
C TRP A 649 -6.70 -24.85 -7.91
N LEU A 650 -7.67 -24.27 -7.21
CA LEU A 650 -8.11 -22.89 -7.45
C LEU A 650 -6.98 -21.88 -7.19
N ARG A 651 -6.21 -22.04 -6.11
CA ARG A 651 -5.08 -21.15 -5.78
C ARG A 651 -3.97 -21.21 -6.82
N LEU A 652 -3.75 -22.37 -7.45
CA LEU A 652 -2.80 -22.51 -8.54
C LEU A 652 -3.34 -21.94 -9.86
N CYS A 653 -4.66 -21.91 -10.04
CA CYS A 653 -5.30 -21.52 -11.29
C CYS A 653 -5.68 -20.03 -11.38
N ILE A 654 -6.05 -19.42 -10.25
CA ILE A 654 -6.66 -18.09 -10.18
C ILE A 654 -5.89 -17.22 -9.17
N PRO A 655 -5.55 -15.97 -9.52
CA PRO A 655 -4.90 -15.05 -8.59
C PRO A 655 -5.81 -14.69 -7.41
N GLU A 656 -5.19 -14.25 -6.30
CA GLU A 656 -5.88 -13.69 -5.11
C GLU A 656 -6.88 -14.62 -4.41
N ILE A 657 -6.81 -15.92 -4.67
CA ILE A 657 -7.44 -16.92 -3.81
C ILE A 657 -6.73 -16.89 -2.43
N PRO A 658 -7.48 -16.78 -1.32
CA PRO A 658 -6.89 -16.74 0.03
C PRO A 658 -5.99 -17.94 0.29
N GLU A 659 -4.92 -17.78 1.09
CA GLU A 659 -4.02 -18.89 1.41
C GLU A 659 -4.66 -19.96 2.29
N LYS A 660 -5.63 -19.56 3.12
CA LYS A 660 -6.49 -20.44 3.89
C LYS A 660 -7.93 -19.98 3.69
N LEU A 661 -8.82 -20.94 3.49
CA LEU A 661 -10.26 -20.73 3.50
C LEU A 661 -10.71 -20.21 4.88
N SER A 662 -11.78 -19.42 4.91
CA SER A 662 -12.39 -18.88 6.13
C SER A 662 -13.09 -20.01 6.90
N ARG A 663 -12.32 -20.89 7.56
CA ARG A 663 -12.81 -21.99 8.41
C ARG A 663 -13.52 -21.52 9.69
N THR A 664 -13.77 -20.23 9.84
CA THR A 664 -14.27 -19.59 11.06
C THR A 664 -15.78 -19.75 11.28
N LEU A 665 -16.51 -20.30 10.32
CA LEU A 665 -17.88 -20.76 10.49
C LEU A 665 -17.89 -22.28 10.28
N SER A 666 -18.13 -23.04 11.34
CA SER A 666 -17.97 -24.50 11.41
C SER A 666 -18.88 -25.32 10.48
N ASP A 667 -19.72 -24.67 9.67
CA ASP A 667 -20.73 -25.31 8.80
C ASP A 667 -20.59 -24.93 7.31
N VAL A 668 -19.49 -24.32 6.88
CA VAL A 668 -19.31 -23.91 5.47
C VAL A 668 -18.83 -25.10 4.65
N GLU A 669 -19.76 -25.78 3.96
CA GLU A 669 -19.49 -26.90 3.05
C GLU A 669 -18.80 -26.45 1.75
N SER A 670 -18.93 -25.17 1.40
CA SER A 670 -18.37 -24.60 0.16
C SER A 670 -18.14 -23.09 0.23
N GLU A 671 -17.11 -22.59 -0.44
CA GLU A 671 -16.81 -21.15 -0.57
C GLU A 671 -16.95 -20.68 -2.02
N VAL A 672 -17.50 -19.47 -2.18
CA VAL A 672 -17.75 -18.86 -3.50
C VAL A 672 -16.88 -17.61 -3.67
N PHE A 673 -16.20 -17.51 -4.82
CA PHE A 673 -15.36 -16.38 -5.20
C PHE A 673 -15.83 -15.76 -6.51
N TYR A 674 -15.81 -14.43 -6.57
CA TYR A 674 -16.24 -13.65 -7.72
C TYR A 674 -15.06 -12.93 -8.36
N TYR A 675 -14.97 -13.00 -9.68
CA TYR A 675 -13.86 -12.46 -10.47
C TYR A 675 -14.36 -11.73 -11.72
N ILE A 676 -13.57 -10.78 -12.18
CA ILE A 676 -13.73 -10.09 -13.46
C ILE A 676 -12.42 -10.14 -14.25
N SER A 677 -12.50 -10.46 -15.55
CA SER A 677 -11.36 -10.34 -16.45
C SER A 677 -11.04 -8.87 -16.69
N THR A 678 -9.80 -8.47 -16.42
CA THR A 678 -9.32 -7.11 -16.69
C THR A 678 -9.32 -6.79 -18.19
N MET A 679 -9.16 -7.81 -19.04
CA MET A 679 -9.10 -7.70 -20.51
C MET A 679 -10.49 -7.65 -21.15
N THR A 680 -11.34 -8.65 -20.91
CA THR A 680 -12.63 -8.81 -21.61
C THR A 680 -13.83 -8.30 -20.82
N LYS A 681 -13.63 -7.95 -19.54
CA LYS A 681 -14.69 -7.64 -18.56
C LYS A 681 -15.68 -8.79 -18.35
N SER A 682 -15.32 -10.02 -18.74
CA SER A 682 -16.09 -11.23 -18.43
C SER A 682 -16.07 -11.54 -16.95
N ILE A 683 -17.15 -12.12 -16.43
CA ILE A 683 -17.30 -12.49 -15.03
C ILE A 683 -17.00 -13.98 -14.87
N LEU A 684 -16.37 -14.33 -13.75
CA LEU A 684 -16.16 -15.71 -13.33
C LEU A 684 -16.63 -15.87 -11.88
N ILE A 685 -17.48 -16.87 -11.64
CA ILE A 685 -17.93 -17.26 -10.31
C ILE A 685 -17.41 -18.69 -10.05
N CYS A 686 -16.59 -18.85 -9.02
CA CYS A 686 -16.00 -20.12 -8.64
C CYS A 686 -16.57 -20.57 -7.29
N ASN A 687 -17.25 -21.70 -7.26
CA ASN A 687 -17.69 -22.37 -6.04
C ASN A 687 -16.82 -23.61 -5.79
N CYS A 688 -16.22 -23.68 -4.61
CA CYS A 688 -15.33 -24.74 -4.16
C CYS A 688 -15.92 -25.44 -2.94
N GLY A 689 -16.23 -26.73 -3.06
CA GLY A 689 -16.75 -27.56 -1.98
C GLY A 689 -16.02 -28.90 -1.85
N HIS A 690 -16.42 -29.70 -0.87
CA HIS A 690 -15.93 -31.07 -0.75
C HIS A 690 -16.45 -31.93 -1.92
N GLY A 691 -15.55 -32.54 -2.70
CA GLY A 691 -15.88 -33.41 -3.83
C GLY A 691 -16.56 -32.72 -5.02
N ILE A 692 -16.71 -31.39 -5.00
CA ILE A 692 -17.34 -30.64 -6.09
C ILE A 692 -16.70 -29.25 -6.28
N ILE A 693 -16.45 -28.90 -7.54
CA ILE A 693 -16.08 -27.56 -7.97
C ILE A 693 -17.06 -27.15 -9.07
N THR A 694 -17.71 -26.00 -8.92
CA THR A 694 -18.57 -25.43 -9.96
C THR A 694 -18.06 -24.06 -10.36
N MET A 695 -17.80 -23.87 -11.64
CA MET A 695 -17.27 -22.64 -12.20
C MET A 695 -18.22 -22.13 -13.27
N THR A 696 -18.58 -20.86 -13.20
CA THR A 696 -19.57 -20.25 -14.08
C THR A 696 -19.01 -18.97 -14.68
N SER A 697 -19.05 -18.81 -15.99
CA SER A 697 -18.54 -17.62 -16.68
C SER A 697 -19.30 -17.32 -17.96
N ASP A 698 -19.43 -16.04 -18.32
CA ASP A 698 -19.87 -15.61 -19.65
C ASP A 698 -18.77 -15.78 -20.73
N ASN A 699 -17.59 -16.30 -20.36
CA ASN A 699 -16.48 -16.55 -21.26
C ASN A 699 -16.13 -18.04 -21.40
N VAL A 700 -16.34 -18.57 -22.60
CA VAL A 700 -16.05 -19.98 -22.95
C VAL A 700 -14.55 -20.29 -22.84
N SER A 701 -13.66 -19.36 -23.20
CA SER A 701 -12.21 -19.54 -23.09
C SER A 701 -11.79 -19.70 -21.63
N THR A 702 -12.38 -18.93 -20.71
CA THR A 702 -12.14 -19.07 -19.26
C THR A 702 -12.50 -20.47 -18.78
N ILE A 703 -13.68 -20.97 -19.18
CA ILE A 703 -14.12 -22.33 -18.84
C ILE A 703 -13.17 -23.40 -19.40
N SER A 704 -12.72 -23.25 -20.64
CA SER A 704 -11.77 -24.19 -21.27
C SER A 704 -10.44 -24.25 -20.51
N ILE A 705 -9.87 -23.08 -20.16
CA ILE A 705 -8.62 -23.00 -19.41
C ILE A 705 -8.74 -23.70 -18.05
N LEU A 706 -9.84 -23.42 -17.33
CA LEU A 706 -10.11 -24.03 -16.02
C LEU A 706 -10.25 -25.55 -16.12
N LYS A 707 -11.01 -26.03 -17.10
CA LYS A 707 -11.18 -27.46 -17.36
C LYS A 707 -9.84 -28.13 -17.60
N ASP A 708 -9.05 -27.63 -18.55
CA ASP A 708 -7.79 -28.26 -18.94
C ASP A 708 -6.77 -28.27 -17.80
N PHE A 709 -6.68 -27.16 -17.05
CA PHE A 709 -5.77 -27.04 -15.92
C PHE A 709 -6.14 -28.00 -14.78
N ILE A 710 -7.41 -27.97 -14.31
CA ILE A 710 -7.84 -28.83 -13.20
C ILE A 710 -7.80 -30.30 -13.59
N THR A 711 -8.15 -30.65 -14.83
CA THR A 711 -8.04 -32.03 -15.32
C THR A 711 -6.60 -32.53 -15.26
N ARG A 712 -5.64 -31.70 -15.67
CA ARG A 712 -4.22 -32.03 -15.61
C ARG A 712 -3.73 -32.21 -14.16
N GLU A 713 -4.17 -31.33 -13.26
CA GLU A 713 -3.83 -31.39 -11.84
C GLU A 713 -4.41 -32.62 -11.13
N ALA A 714 -5.68 -32.94 -11.38
CA ALA A 714 -6.32 -34.15 -10.86
C ALA A 714 -5.61 -35.41 -11.37
N THR A 715 -5.32 -35.48 -12.68
CA THR A 715 -4.56 -36.58 -13.28
C THR A 715 -3.17 -36.72 -12.64
N ARG A 716 -2.46 -35.60 -12.42
CA ARG A 716 -1.15 -35.57 -11.77
C ARG A 716 -1.19 -36.13 -10.34
N GLN A 717 -2.29 -35.89 -9.63
CA GLN A 717 -2.52 -36.41 -8.29
C GLN A 717 -3.19 -37.79 -8.28
N SER A 718 -3.45 -38.39 -9.44
CA SER A 718 -4.16 -39.67 -9.60
C SER A 718 -5.55 -39.68 -8.97
N ILE A 719 -6.26 -38.54 -9.03
CA ILE A 719 -7.62 -38.37 -8.55
C ILE A 719 -8.58 -38.51 -9.73
N GLU A 720 -9.52 -39.45 -9.62
CA GLU A 720 -10.59 -39.62 -10.60
C GLU A 720 -11.62 -38.49 -10.44
N ILE A 721 -11.91 -37.82 -11.56
CA ILE A 721 -12.89 -36.74 -11.65
C ILE A 721 -13.86 -37.00 -12.80
N GLU A 722 -15.11 -36.59 -12.60
CA GLU A 722 -16.15 -36.49 -13.61
C GLU A 722 -16.32 -35.01 -13.96
N ILE A 723 -16.44 -34.72 -15.26
CA ILE A 723 -16.47 -33.35 -15.79
C ILE A 723 -17.74 -33.19 -16.61
N ASP A 724 -18.57 -32.25 -16.18
CA ASP A 724 -19.76 -31.81 -16.88
C ASP A 724 -19.59 -30.35 -17.36
N VAL A 725 -19.93 -30.09 -18.62
CA VAL A 725 -19.77 -28.76 -19.24
C VAL A 725 -21.07 -28.41 -19.96
N ASP A 726 -21.69 -27.32 -19.52
CA ASP A 726 -22.90 -26.75 -20.12
C ASP A 726 -22.57 -25.39 -20.75
N LEU A 727 -22.69 -25.30 -22.07
CA LEU A 727 -22.35 -24.11 -22.85
C LEU A 727 -23.61 -23.47 -23.43
N ILE A 728 -23.74 -22.16 -23.26
CA ILE A 728 -24.84 -21.39 -23.80
C ILE A 728 -24.38 -20.74 -25.12
N ASP A 729 -25.00 -21.12 -26.24
CA ASP A 729 -24.66 -20.63 -27.58
C ASP A 729 -24.66 -19.08 -27.68
N LYS A 730 -25.57 -18.42 -26.96
CA LYS A 730 -25.68 -16.95 -26.93
C LYS A 730 -24.51 -16.25 -26.22
N SER A 731 -23.76 -16.96 -25.37
CA SER A 731 -22.65 -16.36 -24.61
C SER A 731 -21.56 -15.83 -25.54
N LEU A 732 -21.20 -16.58 -26.58
CA LEU A 732 -20.21 -16.17 -27.58
C LEU A 732 -20.64 -14.91 -28.32
N GLY A 733 -21.89 -14.85 -28.77
CA GLY A 733 -22.45 -13.67 -29.42
C GLY A 733 -22.41 -12.43 -28.51
N SER A 734 -22.81 -12.59 -27.24
CA SER A 734 -22.75 -11.51 -26.25
C SER A 734 -21.32 -11.01 -26.01
N MET A 735 -20.34 -11.92 -25.96
CA MET A 735 -18.93 -11.55 -25.80
C MET A 735 -18.40 -10.79 -27.02
N LEU A 736 -18.69 -11.26 -28.23
CA LEU A 736 -18.27 -10.59 -29.47
C LEU A 736 -18.86 -9.18 -29.55
N ILE A 737 -20.13 -9.01 -29.18
CA ILE A 737 -20.78 -7.69 -29.11
C ILE A 737 -20.07 -6.78 -28.09
N ARG A 738 -19.62 -7.32 -26.95
CA ARG A 738 -18.88 -6.56 -25.94
C ARG A 738 -17.49 -6.14 -26.41
N LEU A 739 -16.78 -7.00 -27.16
CA LEU A 739 -15.41 -6.74 -27.63
C LEU A 739 -15.36 -5.86 -28.89
N TYR A 740 -16.39 -5.93 -29.73
CA TYR A 740 -16.42 -5.24 -31.03
C TYR A 740 -16.16 -3.72 -30.95
N PRO A 741 -16.76 -2.95 -30.02
CA PRO A 741 -16.46 -1.53 -29.88
C PRO A 741 -14.99 -1.25 -29.59
N ASN A 742 -14.37 -2.03 -28.70
CA ASN A 742 -12.96 -1.86 -28.34
C ASN A 742 -12.04 -2.16 -29.53
N ILE A 743 -12.32 -3.24 -30.28
CA ILE A 743 -11.57 -3.58 -31.49
C ILE A 743 -11.71 -2.46 -32.53
N GLY A 744 -12.92 -1.94 -32.74
CA GLY A 744 -13.17 -0.82 -33.65
C GLY A 744 -12.42 0.45 -33.25
N GLN A 745 -12.39 0.78 -31.95
CA GLN A 745 -11.61 1.90 -31.42
C GLN A 745 -10.11 1.71 -31.64
N LEU A 746 -9.57 0.51 -31.38
CA LEU A 746 -8.16 0.20 -31.59
C LEU A 746 -7.76 0.30 -33.07
N ILE A 747 -8.58 -0.20 -33.99
CA ILE A 747 -8.36 -0.08 -35.43
C ILE A 747 -8.33 1.39 -35.85
N ARG A 748 -9.29 2.21 -35.40
CA ARG A 748 -9.31 3.66 -35.69
C ARG A 748 -8.09 4.36 -35.11
N LYS A 749 -7.70 4.03 -33.88
CA LYS A 749 -6.51 4.59 -33.22
C LYS A 749 -5.24 4.25 -34.00
N LYS A 750 -5.12 3.01 -34.48
CA LYS A 750 -3.96 2.58 -35.28
C LYS A 750 -3.90 3.29 -36.64
N HIS A 751 -5.02 3.37 -37.36
CA HIS A 751 -5.09 4.14 -38.60
C HIS A 751 -4.71 5.62 -38.40
N ARG A 752 -5.14 6.21 -37.28
CA ARG A 752 -4.78 7.59 -36.94
C ARG A 752 -3.28 7.74 -36.68
N GLU A 753 -2.67 6.80 -35.96
CA GLU A 753 -1.23 6.78 -35.71
C GLU A 753 -0.43 6.69 -37.02
N ASP A 754 -0.82 5.80 -37.93
CA ASP A 754 -0.17 5.64 -39.24
C ASP A 754 -0.27 6.94 -40.08
N LEU A 755 -1.42 7.63 -40.01
CA LEU A 755 -1.60 8.93 -40.66
C LEU A 755 -0.75 10.04 -40.01
N LEU A 756 -0.59 10.03 -38.68
CA LEU A 756 0.25 11.01 -37.98
C LEU A 756 1.73 10.82 -38.34
N GLU A 757 2.20 9.58 -38.47
CA GLU A 757 3.55 9.26 -38.93
C GLU A 757 3.78 9.81 -40.35
N ALA A 758 2.85 9.54 -41.28
CA ALA A 758 2.92 10.07 -42.64
C ALA A 758 2.90 11.61 -42.70
N ILE A 759 2.10 12.28 -41.87
CA ILE A 759 2.05 13.75 -41.78
C ILE A 759 3.37 14.30 -41.20
N ALA A 760 3.96 13.63 -40.20
CA ALA A 760 5.23 14.03 -39.60
C ALA A 760 6.38 13.95 -40.63
N ASP A 761 6.41 12.91 -41.46
CA ASP A 761 7.36 12.80 -42.57
C ASP A 761 7.15 13.93 -43.59
N LEU A 762 5.89 14.25 -43.91
CA LEU A 762 5.54 15.33 -44.84
C LEU A 762 5.95 16.71 -44.30
N GLN A 763 5.97 16.91 -42.98
CA GLN A 763 6.35 18.18 -42.36
C GLN A 763 7.79 18.60 -42.71
N SER A 764 8.67 17.65 -43.03
CA SER A 764 10.04 17.92 -43.48
C SER A 764 10.13 18.42 -44.93
N SER A 765 9.14 18.08 -45.77
CA SER A 765 9.12 18.36 -47.21
C SER A 765 8.15 19.49 -47.57
N ASP A 766 6.95 19.52 -46.99
CA ASP A 766 5.89 20.49 -47.28
C ASP A 766 5.07 20.84 -46.02
N ALA A 767 5.62 21.76 -45.21
CA ALA A 767 5.13 22.07 -43.86
C ALA A 767 3.73 22.72 -43.82
N ASP A 768 3.29 23.35 -44.91
CA ASP A 768 1.98 24.00 -44.98
C ASP A 768 0.87 22.97 -45.25
N ILE A 769 1.12 22.02 -46.15
CA ILE A 769 0.21 20.89 -46.41
C ILE A 769 0.11 20.00 -45.16
N ALA A 770 1.24 19.70 -44.50
CA ALA A 770 1.26 18.92 -43.27
C ALA A 770 0.38 19.57 -42.17
N ARG A 771 0.47 20.89 -41.99
CA ARG A 771 -0.36 21.62 -41.03
C ARG A 771 -1.85 21.52 -41.35
N GLN A 772 -2.23 21.62 -42.62
CA GLN A 772 -3.64 21.54 -43.01
C GLN A 772 -4.22 20.14 -42.80
N LEU A 773 -3.49 19.08 -43.20
CA LEU A 773 -3.89 17.70 -42.97
C LEU A 773 -4.01 17.36 -41.47
N LEU A 774 -3.12 17.91 -40.63
CA LEU A 774 -3.20 17.74 -39.18
C LEU A 774 -4.46 18.38 -38.59
N ILE A 775 -4.89 19.53 -39.12
CA ILE A 775 -6.13 20.20 -38.69
C ILE A 775 -7.34 19.34 -39.09
N ASP A 776 -7.40 18.86 -40.33
CA ASP A 776 -8.50 18.02 -40.82
C ASP A 776 -8.63 16.71 -40.04
N LEU A 777 -7.49 16.07 -39.75
CA LEU A 777 -7.42 14.86 -38.93
C LEU A 777 -7.91 15.11 -37.49
N ASN A 778 -7.72 16.31 -36.95
CA ASN A 778 -8.19 16.67 -35.62
C ASN A 778 -9.69 17.03 -35.59
N LEU A 779 -10.22 17.63 -36.66
CA LEU A 779 -11.66 17.94 -36.77
C LEU A 779 -12.50 16.67 -36.83
N ASN A 780 -12.13 15.71 -37.67
CA ASN A 780 -12.83 14.42 -37.80
C ASN A 780 -12.80 13.56 -36.52
N TYR A 781 -11.90 13.87 -35.59
CA TYR A 781 -11.80 13.15 -34.32
C TYR A 781 -12.81 13.66 -33.28
N GLN A 782 -13.17 14.95 -33.30
CA GLN A 782 -14.12 15.51 -32.33
C GLN A 782 -15.57 15.07 -32.60
N ASP A 783 -15.94 14.87 -33.86
CA ASP A 783 -17.29 14.41 -34.23
C ASP A 783 -17.56 12.93 -33.85
N GLY A 784 -16.51 12.14 -33.60
CA GLY A 784 -16.63 10.71 -33.27
C GLY A 784 -16.78 10.38 -31.78
N ASP A 785 -16.41 11.30 -30.88
CA ASP A 785 -16.48 11.09 -29.43
C ASP A 785 -17.85 11.47 -28.84
N GLU A 786 -18.60 12.41 -29.46
CA GLU A 786 -19.93 12.83 -29.00
C GLU A 786 -21.01 11.73 -29.15
N GLU A 787 -20.88 10.80 -30.11
CA GLU A 787 -21.83 9.68 -30.26
C GLU A 787 -21.69 8.58 -29.17
N SER A 788 -20.69 8.67 -28.28
CA SER A 788 -20.39 7.61 -27.30
C SER A 788 -20.91 7.89 -25.87
N ILE A 789 -21.42 9.09 -25.58
CA ILE A 789 -21.77 9.52 -24.22
C ILE A 789 -23.25 9.26 -23.85
N ASP A 790 -24.14 9.01 -24.82
CA ASP A 790 -25.60 9.00 -24.61
C ASP A 790 -26.29 7.61 -24.57
N ASN A 791 -25.65 6.55 -24.05
CA ASN A 791 -26.29 5.22 -23.97
C ASN A 791 -26.65 4.71 -22.56
N ASN A 792 -26.52 5.53 -21.50
CA ASN A 792 -26.90 5.12 -20.14
C ASN A 792 -28.32 5.52 -19.70
N ASN A 793 -29.17 6.06 -20.59
CA ASN A 793 -30.58 6.34 -20.28
C ASN A 793 -31.49 6.05 -21.48
N ILE A 794 -31.80 4.78 -21.76
CA ILE A 794 -32.99 4.44 -22.56
C ILE A 794 -33.80 3.38 -21.83
N SER A 795 -34.81 3.88 -21.12
CA SER A 795 -36.00 3.12 -20.77
C SER A 795 -36.82 2.82 -22.02
N LEU A 796 -37.22 1.55 -22.15
CA LEU A 796 -38.38 1.02 -22.87
C LEU A 796 -39.01 1.93 -23.96
N SER A 797 -38.67 1.67 -25.23
CA SER A 797 -39.69 1.60 -26.27
C SER A 797 -39.21 0.79 -27.48
N ASP A 798 -40.05 -0.16 -27.86
CA ASP A 798 -39.91 -1.02 -29.03
C ASP A 798 -39.80 -0.25 -30.35
N ASN A 799 -39.03 -0.86 -31.26
CA ASN A 799 -39.04 -0.77 -32.73
C ASN A 799 -37.81 -0.11 -33.36
N ARG A 800 -36.81 -0.96 -33.65
CA ARG A 800 -36.11 -1.06 -34.95
C ARG A 800 -35.10 -2.20 -34.89
N ARG A 801 -35.55 -3.41 -35.23
CA ARG A 801 -34.64 -4.47 -35.68
C ARG A 801 -34.22 -4.15 -37.11
N GLN A 802 -32.97 -3.76 -37.31
CA GLN A 802 -32.31 -3.95 -38.60
C GLN A 802 -31.46 -5.20 -38.48
N ASP A 803 -31.95 -6.28 -39.08
CA ASP A 803 -31.21 -7.52 -39.25
C ASP A 803 -30.01 -7.25 -40.16
N VAL A 804 -28.80 -7.32 -39.60
CA VAL A 804 -27.56 -7.32 -40.38
C VAL A 804 -27.38 -8.75 -40.90
N MET A 805 -27.83 -8.99 -42.12
CA MET A 805 -27.53 -10.19 -42.89
C MET A 805 -26.04 -10.24 -43.18
N ILE A 806 -25.33 -11.19 -42.55
CA ILE A 806 -23.95 -11.52 -42.88
C ILE A 806 -23.98 -12.28 -44.21
N GLY A 807 -23.40 -11.68 -45.24
CA GLY A 807 -23.19 -12.31 -46.54
C GLY A 807 -22.21 -13.47 -46.42
N LEU A 808 -22.73 -14.69 -46.50
CA LEU A 808 -21.98 -15.86 -46.92
C LEU A 808 -22.10 -15.93 -48.44
N ASP A 809 -21.08 -15.46 -49.16
CA ASP A 809 -20.92 -15.75 -50.58
C ASP A 809 -19.87 -16.85 -50.76
N GLN A 810 -20.40 -18.01 -51.16
CA GLN A 810 -19.87 -19.14 -51.96
C GLN A 810 -18.53 -19.80 -51.61
#